data_AF-A0A2G4JIU6-F1
#
_entry.id   AF-A0A2G4JIU6-F1
#
_cell.length_a   1.000
_cell.length_b   1.000
_cell.length_c   1.000
_cell.angle_alpha   90.00
_cell.angle_beta   90.00
_cell.angle_gamma   90.00
#
_symmetry.space_group_name_H-M   'P 1'
#
loop_
_entity.id
_entity.type
_entity.pdbx_description
1 polymer ?
#
loop_
_entity_poly.entity_id
_entity_poly.type
_entity_poly.pdbx_seq_one_letter_code
_entity_poly.pdbx_strand_id
1 'polypeptide(L)'
;MATNPYDTLPGSTSSPCAISVPASCRFPSCSRRTAGCRVPWRSQTSCWPLQRRSRGGGLCHNDAELWRSDVTKVTRAMAVVGLLLVTLLADVAMTQQPAAPTAKPDEGMPITDATVLKACGTCHRPDDQGQMSRISFQRKTPEGWQSTIQRMAALNGLSIDPQTARQVVKYLSNHLGLAPEEAKPAAWEAERRLIDYKYTASADAEFACIQCHSMGRVISQRRTRSEWDLLIAMHRGWYPLVDNQVFRRNGPPPRDPLPDDRPRDLRHPVEKAIDHLARTFPLKTPEWTAWSATMRPARLDGTWTLSGWDLGKGAVYGTVRITADPAAPDEFTTAISYRVARTGETITRTGRGLVYTGFQWRGRSTTAAGADSAMREVMFVDRDWRQIEGRWFMGGYDEVGLDVRLERIHTETRVLGTDRTALKQGGAGQELKIYGANLPAGLRPADIDLGPGLTISRIVSITPDVATAAVDVAATASLGARDLFVAGASKPKAVVVFDRVDAIKVKPDWAMARVGGATFPKMLAQFEAWAFHNGADGRPDTADDLNLGLVDAAWSMEEYAATYGDDDIKHVGTLDAVTGRFTPNVDGPNPVRKGSRNNIGDVWVVAKYTTGATPAATVRARTHLLVTVPLYMRFDPTVGGQ
;
A
#
# COMPACT_ATOMS: atom_id res chain seq x y z
N MET A 1 -27.76 10.58 11.31
CA MET A 1 -29.03 10.04 10.76
C MET A 1 -29.07 10.32 9.27
N ALA A 2 -28.84 9.29 8.46
CA ALA A 2 -29.32 9.09 7.09
C ALA A 2 -28.66 7.80 6.60
N THR A 3 -29.48 6.76 6.52
CA THR A 3 -29.19 5.37 6.22
C THR A 3 -28.92 5.15 4.73
N ASN A 4 -27.98 4.26 4.40
CA ASN A 4 -27.73 3.78 3.04
C ASN A 4 -28.43 2.42 2.86
N PRO A 5 -29.45 2.27 2.00
CA PRO A 5 -30.07 0.99 1.69
C PRO A 5 -29.68 0.55 0.28
N TYR A 6 -29.11 -0.65 0.11
CA TYR A 6 -29.34 -1.50 -1.07
C TYR A 6 -28.78 -2.89 -0.79
N ASP A 7 -29.65 -3.71 -0.20
CA ASP A 7 -29.65 -5.17 -0.32
C ASP A 7 -31.05 -5.56 -0.79
N THR A 8 -31.14 -6.34 -1.87
CA THR A 8 -32.15 -7.39 -2.15
C THR A 8 -32.15 -7.73 -3.65
N LEU A 9 -31.86 -8.99 -3.99
CA LEU A 9 -32.82 -9.97 -4.55
C LEU A 9 -32.09 -11.31 -4.87
N PRO A 10 -32.80 -12.46 -4.97
CA PRO A 10 -32.43 -13.68 -4.27
C PRO A 10 -32.11 -14.90 -5.16
N GLY A 11 -31.42 -15.88 -4.54
CA GLY A 11 -31.79 -17.29 -4.52
C GLY A 11 -31.65 -18.14 -5.79
N SER A 12 -30.67 -19.04 -5.80
CA SER A 12 -30.83 -20.36 -6.42
C SER A 12 -30.20 -21.46 -5.57
N THR A 13 -31.07 -22.35 -5.12
CA THR A 13 -30.83 -23.58 -4.36
C THR A 13 -30.22 -24.67 -5.25
N SER A 14 -29.19 -25.39 -4.78
CA SER A 14 -29.02 -26.80 -5.16
C SER A 14 -28.08 -27.58 -4.23
N SER A 15 -28.62 -28.64 -3.64
CA SER A 15 -27.94 -29.87 -3.16
C SER A 15 -29.06 -30.89 -2.87
N PRO A 16 -28.82 -32.21 -2.82
CA PRO A 16 -27.71 -33.01 -3.34
C PRO A 16 -28.22 -34.20 -4.19
N CYS A 17 -27.33 -34.89 -4.92
CA CYS A 17 -27.63 -36.24 -5.43
C CYS A 17 -26.45 -37.17 -5.16
N ALA A 18 -26.68 -38.14 -4.28
CA ALA A 18 -25.79 -39.24 -3.98
C ALA A 18 -25.94 -40.33 -5.04
N ILE A 19 -24.82 -40.87 -5.54
CA ILE A 19 -24.78 -42.20 -6.14
C ILE A 19 -23.57 -42.93 -5.55
N SER A 20 -23.82 -44.15 -5.13
CA SER A 20 -22.93 -45.04 -4.41
C SER A 20 -22.70 -46.34 -5.19
N VAL A 21 -21.50 -46.93 -4.97
CA VAL A 21 -21.14 -48.38 -5.06
C VAL A 21 -20.63 -48.89 -6.44
N PRO A 22 -19.72 -49.91 -6.56
CA PRO A 22 -18.84 -50.61 -5.60
C PRO A 22 -17.34 -50.68 -5.96
N ALA A 23 -16.56 -51.16 -4.99
CA ALA A 23 -15.18 -51.64 -5.07
C ALA A 23 -15.06 -53.07 -5.66
N SER A 24 -13.96 -53.36 -6.36
CA SER A 24 -13.12 -54.57 -6.20
C SER A 24 -12.07 -54.69 -7.33
N CYS A 25 -10.78 -54.80 -6.98
CA CYS A 25 -9.88 -55.88 -7.42
C CYS A 25 -8.46 -55.68 -6.87
N ARG A 26 -7.89 -56.78 -6.36
CA ARG A 26 -6.57 -56.90 -5.71
C ARG A 26 -5.46 -57.18 -6.75
N PHE A 27 -4.25 -56.66 -6.45
CA PHE A 27 -2.84 -57.12 -6.65
C PHE A 27 -2.53 -58.38 -7.51
N PRO A 28 -1.31 -58.57 -8.10
CA PRO A 28 0.00 -58.27 -7.46
C PRO A 28 1.24 -57.87 -8.33
N SER A 29 2.24 -57.41 -7.57
CA SER A 29 3.72 -57.34 -7.65
C SER A 29 4.62 -57.85 -8.81
N CYS A 30 5.83 -57.27 -8.81
CA CYS A 30 7.16 -57.78 -9.27
C CYS A 30 7.43 -57.80 -10.79
N SER A 31 8.60 -57.46 -11.35
CA SER A 31 9.98 -57.56 -10.86
C SER A 31 11.01 -56.76 -11.71
N ARG A 32 12.15 -56.51 -11.04
CA ARG A 32 13.53 -56.16 -11.46
C ARG A 32 14.01 -56.40 -12.92
N ARG A 33 14.98 -55.54 -13.32
CA ARG A 33 16.40 -55.79 -13.71
C ARG A 33 16.87 -55.28 -15.09
N THR A 34 17.78 -54.30 -15.02
CA THR A 34 19.12 -54.18 -15.68
C THR A 34 19.31 -54.05 -17.21
N ALA A 35 19.97 -52.92 -17.53
CA ALA A 35 21.22 -52.76 -18.29
C ALA A 35 21.23 -52.79 -19.83
N GLY A 36 21.86 -51.75 -20.40
CA GLY A 36 22.94 -51.95 -21.38
C GLY A 36 22.86 -51.19 -22.72
N CYS A 37 23.82 -50.27 -22.89
CA CYS A 37 24.62 -50.00 -24.10
C CYS A 37 24.19 -48.97 -25.18
N ARG A 38 25.05 -47.94 -25.29
CA ARG A 38 25.74 -47.39 -26.48
C ARG A 38 24.99 -46.53 -27.53
N VAL A 39 25.25 -45.22 -27.44
CA VAL A 39 25.73 -44.22 -28.44
C VAL A 39 26.31 -44.82 -29.75
N PRO A 40 26.38 -44.16 -30.96
CA PRO A 40 26.16 -42.74 -31.35
C PRO A 40 25.28 -42.53 -32.62
N TRP A 41 24.95 -41.28 -32.99
CA TRP A 41 25.41 -40.63 -34.24
C TRP A 41 24.83 -39.22 -34.45
N ARG A 42 25.67 -38.35 -35.01
CA ARG A 42 25.42 -36.99 -35.49
C ARG A 42 24.82 -37.02 -36.90
N SER A 43 23.93 -36.09 -37.23
CA SER A 43 23.87 -35.31 -38.49
C SER A 43 22.59 -34.46 -38.49
N GLN A 44 22.69 -33.13 -38.52
CA GLN A 44 22.80 -32.24 -39.70
C GLN A 44 21.47 -32.01 -40.45
N THR A 45 21.04 -30.72 -40.38
CA THR A 45 20.55 -29.87 -41.48
C THR A 45 19.37 -30.33 -42.35
N SER A 46 18.25 -29.61 -42.17
CA SER A 46 17.50 -28.86 -43.20
C SER A 46 17.68 -29.25 -44.68
N CYS A 47 16.59 -29.66 -45.34
CA CYS A 47 16.21 -29.17 -46.66
C CYS A 47 14.76 -29.55 -47.06
N TRP A 48 14.22 -28.70 -47.93
CA TRP A 48 12.91 -28.67 -48.60
C TRP A 48 12.52 -29.94 -49.39
N PRO A 49 11.28 -29.95 -49.94
CA PRO A 49 11.19 -30.14 -51.39
C PRO A 49 10.30 -29.13 -52.14
N LEU A 50 10.74 -28.88 -53.38
CA LEU A 50 10.15 -28.11 -54.48
C LEU A 50 9.52 -29.07 -55.50
N GLN A 51 8.44 -28.65 -56.19
CA GLN A 51 8.18 -28.74 -57.67
C GLN A 51 6.66 -28.74 -57.97
N ARG A 52 6.08 -28.14 -59.03
CA ARG A 52 6.46 -27.60 -60.37
C ARG A 52 5.48 -26.43 -60.70
N ARG A 53 5.69 -25.39 -61.51
CA ARG A 53 6.45 -25.01 -62.75
C ARG A 53 5.57 -24.94 -64.02
N SER A 54 5.33 -23.72 -64.52
CA SER A 54 5.18 -23.30 -65.94
C SER A 54 5.45 -21.77 -65.99
N ARG A 55 6.61 -21.26 -66.46
CA ARG A 55 7.01 -20.87 -67.84
C ARG A 55 5.94 -20.05 -68.61
N GLY A 56 6.20 -18.84 -69.13
CA GLY A 56 7.42 -18.02 -69.13
C GLY A 56 7.34 -16.79 -70.07
N GLY A 57 8.19 -15.77 -69.81
CA GLY A 57 8.74 -14.73 -70.72
C GLY A 57 7.81 -13.61 -71.24
N GLY A 58 8.21 -12.36 -71.48
CA GLY A 58 9.47 -11.58 -71.45
C GLY A 58 9.23 -10.34 -72.35
N LEU A 59 9.19 -9.11 -71.80
CA LEU A 59 10.16 -8.00 -71.90
C LEU A 59 10.45 -7.36 -73.30
N CYS A 60 10.43 -6.01 -73.28
CA CYS A 60 11.08 -5.00 -74.15
C CYS A 60 10.43 -4.69 -75.52
N HIS A 61 9.87 -3.48 -75.75
CA HIS A 61 10.46 -2.16 -76.10
C HIS A 61 10.63 -1.89 -77.61
N ASN A 62 10.16 -0.69 -77.99
CA ASN A 62 10.51 0.20 -79.11
C ASN A 62 9.83 0.10 -80.49
N ASP A 63 9.11 1.20 -80.75
CA ASP A 63 9.23 2.16 -81.85
C ASP A 63 8.47 2.00 -83.19
N ALA A 64 7.92 3.18 -83.56
CA ALA A 64 7.67 3.73 -84.88
C ALA A 64 6.43 3.22 -85.66
N GLU A 65 5.67 4.02 -86.40
CA GLU A 65 5.42 5.46 -86.51
C GLU A 65 4.32 5.58 -87.60
N LEU A 66 3.66 6.75 -87.68
CA LEU A 66 3.01 7.32 -88.89
C LEU A 66 1.64 6.78 -89.36
N TRP A 67 0.60 7.61 -89.15
CA TRP A 67 -0.02 8.35 -90.27
C TRP A 67 -0.67 9.67 -89.80
N ARG A 68 -0.48 10.70 -90.62
CA ARG A 68 -0.87 12.13 -90.48
C ARG A 68 -2.38 12.30 -90.80
N SER A 69 -3.10 13.41 -90.60
CA SER A 69 -2.79 14.83 -90.81
C SER A 69 -3.97 15.76 -90.41
N ASP A 70 -3.63 16.98 -89.95
CA ASP A 70 -4.28 18.31 -90.13
C ASP A 70 -5.75 18.54 -89.67
N VAL A 71 -6.13 19.65 -89.01
CA VAL A 71 -5.97 21.06 -89.38
C VAL A 71 -6.07 21.99 -88.14
N THR A 72 -5.40 23.13 -88.25
CA THR A 72 -5.19 24.20 -87.28
C THR A 72 -6.29 25.28 -87.23
N LYS A 73 -6.33 26.00 -86.09
CA LYS A 73 -6.66 27.45 -85.90
C LYS A 73 -8.10 27.91 -85.56
N VAL A 74 -8.18 28.44 -84.33
CA VAL A 74 -8.62 29.80 -83.95
C VAL A 74 -10.11 30.13 -84.07
N THR A 75 -10.76 30.27 -82.90
CA THR A 75 -11.42 31.53 -82.53
C THR A 75 -11.48 31.69 -81.02
N ARG A 76 -10.68 32.63 -80.50
CA ARG A 76 -10.86 33.29 -79.21
C ARG A 76 -12.06 34.21 -79.32
N ALA A 77 -13.13 33.93 -78.59
CA ALA A 77 -14.08 34.94 -78.12
C ALA A 77 -14.99 34.24 -77.09
N MET A 78 -14.65 34.36 -75.81
CA MET A 78 -15.50 34.22 -74.61
C MET A 78 -14.61 33.96 -73.38
N ALA A 79 -13.63 34.83 -73.20
CA ALA A 79 -12.84 34.93 -71.97
C ALA A 79 -12.83 36.40 -71.54
N VAL A 80 -14.00 36.95 -71.17
CA VAL A 80 -14.06 38.26 -70.46
C VAL A 80 -15.17 38.33 -69.39
N VAL A 81 -16.23 37.50 -69.39
CA VAL A 81 -17.32 37.66 -68.39
C VAL A 81 -17.26 36.63 -67.23
N GLY A 82 -16.48 35.56 -67.34
CA GLY A 82 -16.42 34.50 -66.31
C GLY A 82 -15.38 34.69 -65.20
N LEU A 83 -14.43 35.62 -65.32
CA LEU A 83 -13.27 35.72 -64.42
C LEU A 83 -13.29 36.96 -63.49
N LEU A 84 -14.39 37.73 -63.48
CA LEU A 84 -14.55 38.91 -62.61
C LEU A 84 -15.66 38.73 -61.55
N LEU A 85 -16.36 37.59 -61.52
CA LEU A 85 -17.35 37.26 -60.48
C LEU A 85 -16.87 36.21 -59.45
N VAL A 86 -15.70 35.59 -59.67
CA VAL A 86 -15.10 34.63 -58.72
C VAL A 86 -14.07 35.30 -57.79
N THR A 87 -13.64 36.52 -58.10
CA THR A 87 -12.70 37.31 -57.27
C THR A 87 -13.37 38.36 -56.38
N LEU A 88 -14.71 38.49 -56.44
CA LEU A 88 -15.48 39.45 -55.62
C LEU A 88 -16.38 38.78 -54.55
N LEU A 89 -16.29 37.46 -54.38
CA LEU A 89 -16.95 36.70 -53.30
C LEU A 89 -15.97 36.03 -52.32
N ALA A 90 -14.67 36.32 -52.45
CA ALA A 90 -13.63 35.76 -51.57
C ALA A 90 -13.27 36.66 -50.36
N ASP A 91 -13.87 37.85 -50.23
CA ASP A 91 -13.51 38.84 -49.19
C ASP A 91 -14.59 39.10 -48.13
N VAL A 92 -15.70 38.35 -48.11
CA VAL A 92 -16.73 38.51 -47.06
C VAL A 92 -17.23 37.15 -46.57
N ALA A 93 -16.39 36.45 -45.80
CA ALA A 93 -16.79 35.56 -44.69
C ALA A 93 -15.57 34.83 -44.09
N MET A 94 -14.45 35.52 -43.85
CA MET A 94 -13.59 35.14 -42.73
C MET A 94 -14.10 35.89 -41.50
N THR A 95 -15.26 35.48 -40.99
CA THR A 95 -15.54 35.72 -39.58
C THR A 95 -14.43 35.00 -38.81
N GLN A 96 -13.48 35.79 -38.29
CA GLN A 96 -12.55 35.34 -37.28
C GLN A 96 -13.37 34.61 -36.23
N GLN A 97 -13.26 33.28 -36.24
CA GLN A 97 -13.70 32.47 -35.12
C GLN A 97 -12.98 33.09 -33.92
N PRO A 98 -13.69 33.65 -32.92
CA PRO A 98 -13.04 34.25 -31.79
C PRO A 98 -12.10 33.20 -31.25
N ALA A 99 -10.80 33.53 -31.22
CA ALA A 99 -9.80 32.67 -30.59
C ALA A 99 -10.40 32.24 -29.26
N ALA A 100 -10.49 30.93 -29.03
CA ALA A 100 -10.91 30.41 -27.74
C ALA A 100 -10.14 31.22 -26.70
N PRO A 101 -10.82 31.83 -25.69
CA PRO A 101 -10.15 32.70 -24.74
C PRO A 101 -8.91 31.96 -24.27
N THR A 102 -7.74 32.54 -24.53
CA THR A 102 -6.47 31.98 -24.08
C THR A 102 -6.67 31.71 -22.61
N ALA A 103 -6.68 30.43 -22.24
CA ALA A 103 -6.84 30.04 -20.85
C ALA A 103 -5.83 30.87 -20.07
N LYS A 104 -6.30 31.59 -19.04
CA LYS A 104 -5.39 32.39 -18.20
C LYS A 104 -4.22 31.47 -17.82
N PRO A 105 -2.97 31.92 -17.96
CA PRO A 105 -1.82 31.14 -17.53
C PRO A 105 -2.10 30.60 -16.13
N ASP A 106 -1.85 29.31 -15.93
CA ASP A 106 -2.00 28.71 -14.61
C ASP A 106 -1.20 29.55 -13.61
N GLU A 107 -1.78 29.85 -12.45
CA GLU A 107 -1.11 30.65 -11.43
C GLU A 107 -0.40 29.72 -10.44
N GLY A 108 0.93 29.74 -10.47
CA GLY A 108 1.79 28.94 -9.60
C GLY A 108 1.98 29.54 -8.21
N MET A 109 2.70 28.81 -7.37
CA MET A 109 3.14 29.25 -6.05
C MET A 109 4.60 29.72 -6.12
N PRO A 110 4.93 30.94 -5.68
CA PRO A 110 6.28 31.50 -5.81
C PRO A 110 7.30 30.74 -4.95
N ILE A 111 8.55 30.69 -5.43
CA ILE A 111 9.70 30.11 -4.74
C ILE A 111 10.68 31.23 -4.39
N THR A 112 10.89 31.44 -3.11
CA THR A 112 11.74 32.52 -2.59
C THR A 112 13.03 32.02 -1.93
N ASP A 113 13.20 30.71 -1.80
CA ASP A 113 14.35 30.13 -1.11
C ASP A 113 15.60 30.11 -2.00
N ALA A 114 16.67 30.73 -1.51
CA ALA A 114 17.93 30.86 -2.24
C ALA A 114 18.57 29.50 -2.55
N THR A 115 18.39 28.50 -1.69
CA THR A 115 18.94 27.15 -1.89
C THR A 115 18.21 26.45 -3.04
N VAL A 116 16.87 26.54 -3.10
CA VAL A 116 16.08 26.02 -4.23
C VAL A 116 16.40 26.76 -5.52
N LEU A 117 16.46 28.10 -5.48
CA LEU A 117 16.80 28.91 -6.65
C LEU A 117 18.17 28.56 -7.21
N LYS A 118 19.18 28.39 -6.35
CA LYS A 118 20.53 28.00 -6.75
C LYS A 118 20.59 26.57 -7.29
N ALA A 119 19.91 25.62 -6.65
CA ALA A 119 19.95 24.22 -7.03
C ALA A 119 19.17 23.92 -8.32
N CYS A 120 18.07 24.64 -8.57
CA CYS A 120 17.12 24.31 -9.63
C CYS A 120 17.06 25.36 -10.76
N GLY A 121 17.52 26.60 -10.51
CA GLY A 121 17.32 27.75 -11.40
C GLY A 121 18.06 27.70 -12.73
N THR A 122 19.05 26.82 -12.88
CA THR A 122 19.75 26.60 -14.16
C THR A 122 18.79 26.07 -15.23
N CYS A 123 17.85 25.20 -14.86
CA CYS A 123 16.81 24.66 -15.74
C CYS A 123 15.44 25.29 -15.50
N HIS A 124 15.12 25.60 -14.25
CA HIS A 124 13.82 26.14 -13.85
C HIS A 124 13.95 27.61 -13.45
N ARG A 125 14.22 28.49 -14.43
CA ARG A 125 14.38 29.92 -14.16
C ARG A 125 13.12 30.50 -13.52
N PRO A 126 13.23 31.31 -12.45
CA PRO A 126 12.10 32.04 -11.91
C PRO A 126 11.63 33.10 -12.90
N ASP A 127 10.33 33.30 -12.99
CA ASP A 127 9.72 34.45 -13.66
C ASP A 127 9.65 35.68 -12.74
N ASP A 128 9.04 36.76 -13.24
CA ASP A 128 8.90 38.04 -12.52
C ASP A 128 8.04 37.92 -11.25
N GLN A 129 7.23 36.88 -11.14
CA GLN A 129 6.40 36.54 -9.99
C GLN A 129 7.11 35.56 -9.04
N GLY A 130 8.37 35.20 -9.32
CA GLY A 130 9.15 34.23 -8.55
C GLY A 130 8.68 32.79 -8.74
N GLN A 131 7.88 32.49 -9.76
CA GLN A 131 7.43 31.14 -10.06
C GLN A 131 8.48 30.43 -10.91
N MET A 132 8.87 29.23 -10.50
CA MET A 132 9.79 28.37 -11.23
C MET A 132 8.99 27.35 -12.04
N SER A 133 9.34 27.21 -13.32
CA SER A 133 8.65 26.26 -14.22
C SER A 133 8.56 24.87 -13.60
N ARG A 134 7.42 24.20 -13.74
CA ARG A 134 7.08 22.89 -13.12
C ARG A 134 6.98 22.90 -11.59
N ILE A 135 8.00 23.39 -10.89
CA ILE A 135 8.14 23.34 -9.42
C ILE A 135 6.96 24.07 -8.77
N SER A 136 6.68 25.30 -9.19
CA SER A 136 5.61 26.15 -8.65
C SER A 136 4.18 25.65 -8.91
N PHE A 137 4.01 24.62 -9.75
CA PHE A 137 2.71 24.20 -10.27
C PHE A 137 2.26 22.83 -9.73
N GLN A 138 2.98 22.30 -8.74
CA GLN A 138 2.66 21.03 -8.09
C GLN A 138 2.92 21.09 -6.58
N ARG A 139 2.16 20.29 -5.81
CA ARG A 139 2.38 20.03 -4.39
C ARG A 139 2.39 18.54 -4.12
N LYS A 140 3.19 18.11 -3.13
CA LYS A 140 3.42 16.69 -2.81
C LYS A 140 3.72 16.48 -1.31
N THR A 141 3.72 15.23 -0.89
CA THR A 141 4.31 14.81 0.39
C THR A 141 5.85 14.96 0.38
N PRO A 142 6.52 14.88 1.55
CA PRO A 142 7.98 14.89 1.63
C PRO A 142 8.63 13.82 0.77
N GLU A 143 8.10 12.60 0.80
CA GLU A 143 8.58 11.49 -0.03
C GLU A 143 8.40 11.79 -1.53
N GLY A 144 7.29 12.44 -1.92
CA GLY A 144 7.03 12.81 -3.31
C GLY A 144 8.02 13.88 -3.83
N TRP A 145 8.40 14.84 -2.99
CA TRP A 145 9.45 15.80 -3.31
C TRP A 145 10.83 15.15 -3.35
N GLN A 146 11.15 14.30 -2.37
CA GLN A 146 12.39 13.53 -2.36
C GLN A 146 12.56 12.70 -3.64
N SER A 147 11.53 11.94 -4.03
CA SER A 147 11.54 11.17 -5.29
C SER A 147 11.70 12.05 -6.52
N THR A 148 11.20 13.29 -6.49
CA THR A 148 11.38 14.25 -7.59
C THR A 148 12.83 14.71 -7.69
N ILE A 149 13.45 15.10 -6.58
CA ILE A 149 14.86 15.51 -6.56
C ILE A 149 15.79 14.37 -6.95
N GLN A 150 15.56 13.17 -6.43
CA GLN A 150 16.37 11.99 -6.80
C GLN A 150 16.27 11.65 -8.27
N ARG A 151 15.08 11.81 -8.86
CA ARG A 151 14.90 11.62 -10.29
C ARG A 151 15.67 12.65 -11.10
N MET A 152 15.72 13.91 -10.66
CA MET A 152 16.55 14.93 -11.31
C MET A 152 18.04 14.58 -11.23
N ALA A 153 18.50 14.07 -10.08
CA ALA A 153 19.88 13.61 -9.93
C ALA A 153 20.18 12.41 -10.83
N ALA A 154 19.32 11.40 -10.83
CA ALA A 154 19.54 10.14 -11.54
C ALA A 154 19.35 10.25 -13.06
N LEU A 155 18.38 11.03 -13.54
CA LEU A 155 17.99 11.05 -14.96
C LEU A 155 18.30 12.36 -15.67
N ASN A 156 18.53 13.44 -14.93
CA ASN A 156 18.70 14.79 -15.50
C ASN A 156 20.04 15.45 -15.10
N GLY A 157 20.93 14.70 -14.44
CA GLY A 157 22.28 15.15 -14.11
C GLY A 157 22.37 16.24 -13.05
N LEU A 158 21.34 16.42 -12.21
CA LEU A 158 21.40 17.35 -11.09
C LEU A 158 22.49 16.90 -10.10
N SER A 159 23.56 17.69 -10.00
CA SER A 159 24.57 17.54 -8.95
C SER A 159 24.14 18.33 -7.72
N ILE A 160 23.84 17.61 -6.65
CA ILE A 160 23.39 18.18 -5.38
C ILE A 160 23.91 17.31 -4.24
N ASP A 161 24.50 17.93 -3.22
CA ASP A 161 24.96 17.19 -2.04
C ASP A 161 23.78 16.81 -1.12
N PRO A 162 23.92 15.79 -0.26
CA PRO A 162 22.83 15.32 0.58
C PRO A 162 22.27 16.36 1.56
N GLN A 163 23.06 17.32 2.02
CA GLN A 163 22.60 18.35 2.96
C GLN A 163 21.73 19.37 2.22
N THR A 164 22.20 19.87 1.07
CA THR A 164 21.43 20.76 0.20
C THR A 164 20.14 20.09 -0.25
N ALA A 165 20.18 18.80 -0.64
CA ALA A 165 18.98 18.06 -1.03
C ALA A 165 17.95 17.97 0.10
N ARG A 166 18.38 17.76 1.35
CA ARG A 166 17.47 17.77 2.52
C ARG A 166 16.85 19.14 2.74
N GLN A 167 17.61 20.22 2.59
CA GLN A 167 17.10 21.59 2.70
C GLN A 167 16.05 21.89 1.61
N VAL A 168 16.34 21.52 0.36
CA VAL A 168 15.39 21.66 -0.76
C VAL A 168 14.11 20.87 -0.50
N VAL A 169 14.21 19.60 -0.08
CA VAL A 169 13.02 18.79 0.27
C VAL A 169 12.25 19.41 1.43
N LYS A 170 12.92 19.89 2.48
CA LYS A 170 12.29 20.56 3.62
C LYS A 170 11.52 21.80 3.17
N TYR A 171 12.13 22.68 2.38
CA TYR A 171 11.46 23.86 1.85
C TYR A 171 10.26 23.48 0.98
N LEU A 172 10.44 22.63 -0.03
CA LEU A 172 9.35 22.26 -0.95
C LEU A 172 8.20 21.54 -0.22
N SER A 173 8.49 20.74 0.81
CA SER A 173 7.46 20.10 1.62
C SER A 173 6.69 21.09 2.50
N ASN A 174 7.35 22.13 2.98
CA ASN A 174 6.71 23.14 3.83
C ASN A 174 5.91 24.15 3.00
N HIS A 175 6.38 24.52 1.81
CA HIS A 175 5.77 25.57 0.98
C HIS A 175 4.89 25.04 -0.15
N LEU A 176 5.17 23.83 -0.63
CA LEU A 176 4.41 23.12 -1.65
C LEU A 176 4.00 21.72 -1.14
N GLY A 177 3.57 21.67 0.11
CA GLY A 177 3.12 20.47 0.81
C GLY A 177 1.65 20.16 0.58
N LEU A 178 1.14 19.18 1.33
CA LEU A 178 -0.28 18.86 1.39
C LEU A 178 -0.86 19.30 2.74
N ALA A 179 -2.13 19.66 2.78
CA ALA A 179 -2.87 19.77 4.04
C ALA A 179 -3.09 18.37 4.67
N PRO A 180 -3.37 18.27 5.98
CA PRO A 180 -3.65 17.00 6.63
C PRO A 180 -4.74 16.17 5.93
N GLU A 181 -5.83 16.81 5.52
CA GLU A 181 -6.97 16.18 4.85
C GLU A 181 -6.60 15.69 3.44
N GLU A 182 -5.62 16.33 2.80
CA GLU A 182 -5.12 15.94 1.49
C GLU A 182 -4.14 14.75 1.55
N ALA A 183 -3.35 14.66 2.63
CA ALA A 183 -2.33 13.63 2.82
C ALA A 183 -2.89 12.33 3.41
N LYS A 184 -3.85 12.42 4.33
CA LYS A 184 -4.40 11.27 5.09
C LYS A 184 -4.90 10.12 4.20
N PRO A 185 -5.63 10.35 3.08
CA PRO A 185 -6.09 9.25 2.21
C PRO A 185 -4.97 8.39 1.59
N ALA A 186 -3.75 8.92 1.52
CA ALA A 186 -2.56 8.22 1.01
C ALA A 186 -1.50 7.93 2.09
N ALA A 187 -1.84 8.06 3.38
CA ALA A 187 -0.88 7.86 4.47
C ALA A 187 -0.17 6.49 4.39
N TRP A 188 -0.91 5.44 4.01
CA TRP A 188 -0.40 4.08 3.82
C TRP A 188 0.77 3.97 2.83
N GLU A 189 0.86 4.85 1.82
CA GLU A 189 1.97 4.88 0.86
C GLU A 189 3.26 5.34 1.55
N ALA A 190 3.16 6.38 2.39
CA ALA A 190 4.30 6.90 3.14
C ALA A 190 4.69 5.92 4.28
N GLU A 191 3.70 5.29 4.92
CA GLU A 191 3.87 4.28 5.98
C GLU A 191 4.38 2.93 5.47
N ARG A 192 4.57 2.79 4.15
CA ARG A 192 5.05 1.56 3.48
C ARG A 192 4.18 0.35 3.79
N ARG A 193 2.85 0.54 3.80
CA ARG A 193 1.92 -0.59 3.96
C ARG A 193 1.65 -1.24 2.62
N LEU A 194 1.85 -2.55 2.56
CA LEU A 194 1.36 -3.36 1.46
C LEU A 194 -0.13 -3.63 1.69
N ILE A 195 -1.00 -2.91 0.97
CA ILE A 195 -2.46 -3.05 1.08
C ILE A 195 -3.11 -3.17 -0.30
N ASP A 196 -4.27 -3.82 -0.35
CA ASP A 196 -5.16 -3.84 -1.51
C ASP A 196 -6.02 -2.57 -1.56
N TYR A 197 -5.38 -1.43 -1.83
CA TYR A 197 -6.12 -0.19 -1.99
C TYR A 197 -6.86 -0.17 -3.33
N LYS A 198 -8.19 0.03 -3.27
CA LYS A 198 -9.04 0.24 -4.45
C LYS A 198 -9.53 1.67 -4.55
N TYR A 199 -9.21 2.36 -5.64
CA TYR A 199 -9.72 3.71 -5.90
C TYR A 199 -11.10 3.67 -6.55
N THR A 200 -12.12 4.03 -5.79
CA THR A 200 -13.51 3.94 -6.25
C THR A 200 -14.04 5.20 -6.92
N ALA A 201 -13.34 6.34 -6.79
CA ALA A 201 -13.81 7.61 -7.33
C ALA A 201 -13.69 7.72 -8.86
N SER A 202 -12.87 6.90 -9.51
CA SER A 202 -12.81 6.80 -10.97
C SER A 202 -12.21 5.46 -11.40
N ALA A 203 -12.99 4.64 -12.10
CA ALA A 203 -12.53 3.37 -12.65
C ALA A 203 -11.46 3.54 -13.73
N ASP A 204 -11.54 4.61 -14.54
CA ASP A 204 -10.52 4.91 -15.55
C ASP A 204 -9.19 5.30 -14.91
N ALA A 205 -9.20 6.12 -13.84
CA ALA A 205 -7.98 6.47 -13.11
C ALA A 205 -7.41 5.27 -12.35
N GLU A 206 -8.27 4.49 -11.69
CA GLU A 206 -7.89 3.23 -11.06
C GLU A 206 -7.17 2.32 -12.04
N PHE A 207 -7.79 2.02 -13.19
CA PHE A 207 -7.19 1.15 -14.17
C PHE A 207 -5.89 1.74 -14.76
N ALA A 208 -5.92 2.98 -15.25
CA ALA A 208 -4.81 3.55 -16.01
C ALA A 208 -3.57 3.88 -15.16
N CYS A 209 -3.75 4.16 -13.87
CA CYS A 209 -2.67 4.70 -13.02
C CYS A 209 -2.04 3.69 -12.06
N ILE A 210 -2.62 2.48 -11.88
CA ILE A 210 -2.11 1.50 -10.89
C ILE A 210 -1.33 0.31 -11.48
N GLN A 211 -1.27 0.16 -12.80
CA GLN A 211 -0.65 -1.01 -13.45
C GLN A 211 0.86 -1.12 -13.21
N CYS A 212 1.49 -0.03 -12.73
CA CYS A 212 2.93 0.03 -12.49
C CYS A 212 3.31 0.41 -11.06
N HIS A 213 2.52 1.27 -10.40
CA HIS A 213 2.78 1.75 -9.05
C HIS A 213 1.45 2.02 -8.32
N SER A 214 1.51 2.19 -7.01
CA SER A 214 0.33 2.40 -6.18
C SER A 214 -0.47 3.65 -6.58
N MET A 215 -1.78 3.63 -6.31
CA MET A 215 -2.62 4.83 -6.40
C MET A 215 -2.24 5.88 -5.34
N GLY A 216 -1.71 5.45 -4.20
CA GLY A 216 -1.24 6.33 -3.13
C GLY A 216 -0.24 7.37 -3.65
N ARG A 217 0.66 6.99 -4.57
CA ARG A 217 1.60 7.91 -5.23
C ARG A 217 0.92 8.98 -6.06
N VAL A 218 -0.26 8.71 -6.62
CA VAL A 218 -1.01 9.64 -7.48
C VAL A 218 -1.79 10.63 -6.62
N ILE A 219 -2.59 10.11 -5.67
CA ILE A 219 -3.52 10.92 -4.87
C ILE A 219 -2.82 11.74 -3.77
N SER A 220 -1.54 11.44 -3.49
CA SER A 220 -0.63 12.25 -2.65
C SER A 220 0.01 13.43 -3.40
N GLN A 221 -0.62 13.91 -4.46
CA GLN A 221 -0.16 15.06 -5.24
C GLN A 221 -1.32 15.99 -5.59
N ARG A 222 -0.99 17.27 -5.79
CA ARG A 222 -1.91 18.30 -6.25
C ARG A 222 -1.21 19.07 -7.37
N ARG A 223 -1.88 19.29 -8.50
CA ARG A 223 -1.26 19.88 -9.69
C ARG A 223 -2.25 20.74 -10.46
N THR A 224 -1.74 21.67 -11.25
CA THR A 224 -2.57 22.31 -12.28
C THR A 224 -2.94 21.30 -13.35
N ARG A 225 -3.91 21.64 -14.21
CA ARG A 225 -4.27 20.81 -15.35
C ARG A 225 -3.06 20.57 -16.25
N SER A 226 -2.35 21.64 -16.62
CA SER A 226 -1.16 21.54 -17.49
C SER A 226 -0.08 20.65 -16.89
N GLU A 227 0.12 20.65 -15.57
CA GLU A 227 1.07 19.77 -14.90
C GLU A 227 0.66 18.30 -14.86
N TRP A 228 -0.65 18.01 -14.87
CA TRP A 228 -1.14 16.65 -15.08
C TRP A 228 -0.90 16.19 -16.53
N ASP A 229 -1.16 17.05 -17.52
CA ASP A 229 -0.91 16.74 -18.93
C ASP A 229 0.60 16.49 -19.17
N LEU A 230 1.47 17.35 -18.63
CA LEU A 230 2.92 17.17 -18.71
C LEU A 230 3.42 15.94 -17.94
N LEU A 231 2.73 15.53 -16.87
CA LEU A 231 3.04 14.27 -16.20
C LEU A 231 2.79 13.08 -17.12
N ILE A 232 1.69 13.06 -17.88
CA ILE A 232 1.40 11.98 -18.82
C ILE A 232 2.35 12.02 -20.02
N ALA A 233 2.71 13.21 -20.51
CA ALA A 233 3.75 13.35 -21.53
C ALA A 233 5.09 12.77 -21.05
N MET A 234 5.46 13.02 -19.79
CA MET A 234 6.66 12.44 -19.17
C MET A 234 6.59 10.90 -19.11
N HIS A 235 5.45 10.32 -18.71
CA HIS A 235 5.28 8.86 -18.70
C HIS A 235 5.41 8.26 -20.11
N ARG A 236 4.81 8.88 -21.13
CA ARG A 236 4.96 8.43 -22.52
C ARG A 236 6.39 8.56 -23.03
N GLY A 237 7.08 9.65 -22.66
CA GLY A 237 8.47 9.88 -23.06
C GLY A 237 9.45 8.89 -22.45
N TRP A 238 9.26 8.51 -21.19
CA TRP A 238 10.15 7.57 -20.49
C TRP A 238 9.76 6.11 -20.66
N TYR A 239 8.48 5.84 -20.86
CA TYR A 239 7.94 4.50 -21.04
C TYR A 239 7.18 4.43 -22.38
N PRO A 240 7.89 4.37 -23.52
CA PRO A 240 7.28 4.50 -24.84
C PRO A 240 6.24 3.41 -25.18
N LEU A 241 6.26 2.29 -24.45
CA LEU A 241 5.29 1.20 -24.62
C LEU A 241 4.00 1.39 -23.80
N VAL A 242 3.91 2.40 -22.95
CA VAL A 242 2.77 2.61 -22.02
C VAL A 242 1.43 2.77 -22.75
N ASP A 243 1.45 3.35 -23.95
CA ASP A 243 0.26 3.50 -24.79
C ASP A 243 -0.31 2.13 -25.24
N ASN A 244 0.56 1.16 -25.55
CA ASN A 244 0.14 -0.18 -25.97
C ASN A 244 -0.21 -1.09 -24.78
N GLN A 245 0.30 -0.75 -23.60
CA GLN A 245 0.07 -1.52 -22.39
C GLN A 245 -1.23 -1.09 -21.69
N VAL A 246 -1.42 0.22 -21.46
CA VAL A 246 -2.42 0.69 -20.49
C VAL A 246 -3.12 2.01 -20.86
N PHE A 247 -2.43 2.96 -21.50
CA PHE A 247 -3.00 4.31 -21.69
C PHE A 247 -4.04 4.37 -22.80
N ARG A 248 -3.91 3.54 -23.84
CA ARG A 248 -4.92 3.43 -24.90
C ARG A 248 -5.81 2.23 -24.67
N ARG A 249 -6.99 2.29 -25.29
CA ARG A 249 -7.90 1.15 -25.34
C ARG A 249 -7.31 0.12 -26.30
N ASN A 250 -7.18 -1.13 -25.84
CA ASN A 250 -6.90 -2.26 -26.72
C ASN A 250 -8.22 -2.82 -27.26
N GLY A 251 -8.40 -2.80 -28.57
CA GLY A 251 -9.62 -3.28 -29.24
C GLY A 251 -10.63 -2.20 -29.66
N PRO A 252 -11.71 -2.57 -30.37
CA PRO A 252 -12.68 -1.63 -30.90
C PRO A 252 -13.43 -0.87 -29.80
N PRO A 253 -13.91 0.35 -30.08
CA PRO A 253 -14.76 1.08 -29.14
C PRO A 253 -16.05 0.27 -28.85
N PRO A 254 -16.58 0.31 -27.62
CA PRO A 254 -17.84 -0.37 -27.30
C PRO A 254 -18.96 0.18 -28.19
N ARG A 255 -19.71 -0.72 -28.83
CA ARG A 255 -20.73 -0.39 -29.83
C ARG A 255 -22.13 -0.22 -29.25
N ASP A 256 -22.39 -0.80 -28.08
CA ASP A 256 -23.73 -0.77 -27.48
C ASP A 256 -24.00 0.60 -26.83
N PRO A 257 -25.23 1.15 -27.03
CA PRO A 257 -25.67 2.38 -26.36
C PRO A 257 -25.54 2.26 -24.83
N LEU A 258 -25.36 3.39 -24.14
CA LEU A 258 -25.55 3.42 -22.70
C LEU A 258 -27.05 3.28 -22.39
N PRO A 259 -27.44 2.70 -21.23
CA PRO A 259 -28.85 2.55 -20.84
C PRO A 259 -29.66 3.87 -20.76
N ASP A 260 -28.98 5.02 -20.82
CA ASP A 260 -29.54 6.36 -20.64
C ASP A 260 -29.40 7.26 -21.89
N ASP A 261 -29.16 6.69 -23.07
CA ASP A 261 -29.03 7.36 -24.38
C ASP A 261 -27.95 8.45 -24.48
N ARG A 262 -27.07 8.59 -23.47
CA ARG A 262 -25.96 9.54 -23.54
C ARG A 262 -24.88 9.07 -24.52
N PRO A 263 -24.24 9.99 -25.27
CA PRO A 263 -23.08 9.65 -26.08
C PRO A 263 -21.99 9.00 -25.21
N ARG A 264 -21.49 7.84 -25.63
CA ARG A 264 -20.40 7.17 -24.92
C ARG A 264 -19.16 8.04 -25.01
N ASP A 265 -18.48 8.23 -23.87
CA ASP A 265 -17.16 8.85 -23.87
C ASP A 265 -16.13 7.90 -24.53
N LEU A 266 -15.76 8.21 -25.76
CA LEU A 266 -14.85 7.39 -26.60
C LEU A 266 -13.36 7.69 -26.36
N ARG A 267 -13.04 8.66 -25.50
CA ARG A 267 -11.66 8.99 -25.14
C ARG A 267 -10.89 7.79 -24.59
N HIS A 268 -9.57 7.85 -24.68
CA HIS A 268 -8.70 6.83 -24.12
C HIS A 268 -8.77 6.83 -22.58
N PRO A 269 -8.53 5.67 -21.91
CA PRO A 269 -8.56 5.59 -20.45
C PRO A 269 -7.73 6.67 -19.77
N VAL A 270 -6.53 6.95 -20.28
CA VAL A 270 -5.65 7.97 -19.69
C VAL A 270 -6.23 9.39 -19.81
N GLU A 271 -6.94 9.72 -20.88
CA GLU A 271 -7.52 11.05 -21.09
C GLU A 271 -8.65 11.31 -20.07
N LYS A 272 -9.47 10.28 -19.81
CA LYS A 272 -10.52 10.33 -18.78
C LYS A 272 -9.92 10.40 -17.38
N ALA A 273 -8.85 9.64 -17.13
CA ALA A 273 -8.12 9.67 -15.88
C ALA A 273 -7.54 11.06 -15.61
N ILE A 274 -6.85 11.69 -16.56
CA ILE A 274 -6.29 13.04 -16.40
C ILE A 274 -7.38 14.05 -16.09
N ASP A 275 -8.49 14.00 -16.81
CA ASP A 275 -9.64 14.87 -16.59
C ASP A 275 -10.17 14.75 -15.15
N HIS A 276 -10.28 13.52 -14.66
CA HIS A 276 -10.66 13.24 -13.28
C HIS A 276 -9.64 13.78 -12.28
N LEU A 277 -8.35 13.49 -12.48
CA LEU A 277 -7.26 13.88 -11.58
C LEU A 277 -7.10 15.40 -11.51
N ALA A 278 -7.20 16.11 -12.63
CA ALA A 278 -7.09 17.56 -12.66
C ALA A 278 -8.24 18.26 -11.94
N ARG A 279 -9.46 17.69 -12.00
CA ARG A 279 -10.61 18.20 -11.24
C ARG A 279 -10.56 17.84 -9.76
N THR A 280 -10.11 16.62 -9.43
CA THR A 280 -10.17 16.07 -8.07
C THR A 280 -8.97 16.49 -7.22
N PHE A 281 -7.81 16.69 -7.85
CA PHE A 281 -6.55 17.01 -7.18
C PHE A 281 -5.91 18.30 -7.76
N PRO A 282 -6.65 19.43 -7.76
CA PRO A 282 -6.15 20.68 -8.31
C PRO A 282 -5.04 21.27 -7.42
N LEU A 283 -4.17 22.11 -7.99
CA LEU A 283 -3.08 22.76 -7.27
C LEU A 283 -3.56 23.55 -6.05
N LYS A 284 -4.59 24.39 -6.25
CA LYS A 284 -5.18 25.23 -5.20
C LYS A 284 -6.44 24.54 -4.67
N THR A 285 -6.50 24.34 -3.36
CA THR A 285 -7.62 23.69 -2.67
C THR A 285 -8.00 24.49 -1.42
N PRO A 286 -9.27 24.47 -0.98
CA PRO A 286 -9.68 25.10 0.26
C PRO A 286 -8.90 24.57 1.47
N GLU A 287 -8.60 23.28 1.50
CA GLU A 287 -7.85 22.62 2.57
C GLU A 287 -6.43 23.20 2.68
N TRP A 288 -5.73 23.34 1.55
CA TRP A 288 -4.38 23.93 1.54
C TRP A 288 -4.41 25.41 1.89
N THR A 289 -5.36 26.18 1.34
CA THR A 289 -5.51 27.60 1.67
C THR A 289 -5.74 27.81 3.16
N ALA A 290 -6.61 27.02 3.79
CA ALA A 290 -6.86 27.09 5.23
C ALA A 290 -5.66 26.64 6.06
N TRP A 291 -4.98 25.56 5.64
CA TRP A 291 -3.81 25.03 6.37
C TRP A 291 -2.61 25.97 6.28
N SER A 292 -2.18 26.33 5.07
CA SER A 292 -0.98 27.14 4.84
C SER A 292 -1.06 28.53 5.48
N ALA A 293 -2.26 29.12 5.57
CA ALA A 293 -2.46 30.43 6.22
C ALA A 293 -2.17 30.42 7.73
N THR A 294 -2.21 29.25 8.39
CA THR A 294 -2.02 29.14 9.85
C THR A 294 -0.91 28.17 10.24
N MET A 295 -0.26 27.55 9.25
CA MET A 295 0.81 26.58 9.46
C MET A 295 1.94 27.20 10.28
N ARG A 296 2.42 26.43 11.26
CA ARG A 296 3.43 26.84 12.24
C ARG A 296 4.20 25.61 12.71
N PRO A 297 5.42 25.77 13.26
CA PRO A 297 6.15 24.65 13.85
C PRO A 297 5.30 23.91 14.89
N ALA A 298 5.32 22.58 14.84
CA ALA A 298 4.56 21.74 15.76
C ALA A 298 5.17 21.81 17.17
N ARG A 299 4.35 22.05 18.20
CA ARG A 299 4.83 22.14 19.59
C ARG A 299 4.71 20.79 20.28
N LEU A 300 5.67 19.90 20.06
CA LEU A 300 5.58 18.50 20.47
C LEU A 300 6.30 18.17 21.78
N ASP A 301 7.02 19.14 22.36
CA ASP A 301 7.70 18.97 23.65
C ASP A 301 6.76 18.40 24.71
N GLY A 302 7.18 17.30 25.32
CA GLY A 302 6.48 16.70 26.45
C GLY A 302 6.62 15.19 26.50
N THR A 303 5.78 14.60 27.34
CA THR A 303 5.63 13.15 27.48
C THR A 303 4.34 12.71 26.80
N TRP A 304 4.43 11.57 26.15
CA TRP A 304 3.35 10.96 25.39
C TRP A 304 3.22 9.51 25.79
N THR A 305 2.01 9.02 26.00
CA THR A 305 1.78 7.58 26.12
C THR A 305 1.87 6.94 24.74
N LEU A 306 2.48 5.77 24.65
CA LEU A 306 2.56 4.95 23.45
C LEU A 306 1.59 3.79 23.58
N SER A 307 0.76 3.61 22.55
CA SER A 307 0.02 2.37 22.30
C SER A 307 0.29 1.93 20.87
N GLY A 308 0.36 0.62 20.63
CA GLY A 308 0.67 0.12 19.31
C GLY A 308 0.45 -1.37 19.14
N TRP A 309 0.78 -1.87 17.96
CA TRP A 309 0.74 -3.28 17.62
C TRP A 309 2.00 -3.67 16.85
N ASP A 310 2.82 -4.56 17.43
CA ASP A 310 4.02 -5.11 16.80
C ASP A 310 3.67 -6.46 16.17
N LEU A 311 3.77 -6.55 14.84
CA LEU A 311 3.31 -7.72 14.08
C LEU A 311 4.04 -8.99 14.54
N GLY A 312 3.26 -10.01 14.92
CA GLY A 312 3.76 -11.27 15.48
C GLY A 312 4.02 -11.25 16.98
N LYS A 313 4.01 -10.07 17.63
CA LYS A 313 4.15 -9.92 19.08
C LYS A 313 2.87 -9.46 19.79
N GLY A 314 2.06 -8.65 19.11
CA GLY A 314 0.80 -8.12 19.61
C GLY A 314 0.89 -6.69 20.16
N ALA A 315 -0.03 -6.36 21.06
CA ALA A 315 -0.13 -5.02 21.62
C ALA A 315 1.15 -4.59 22.35
N VAL A 316 1.53 -3.33 22.18
CA VAL A 316 2.63 -2.69 22.90
C VAL A 316 2.14 -1.43 23.61
N TYR A 317 2.66 -1.18 24.81
CA TYR A 317 2.30 -0.01 25.62
C TYR A 317 3.52 0.62 26.28
N GLY A 318 3.55 1.94 26.39
CA GLY A 318 4.71 2.63 26.95
C GLY A 318 4.60 4.14 26.96
N THR A 319 5.76 4.80 26.89
CA THR A 319 5.88 6.25 26.84
C THR A 319 6.97 6.70 25.85
N VAL A 320 6.80 7.92 25.35
CA VAL A 320 7.77 8.64 24.53
C VAL A 320 7.96 10.04 25.12
N ARG A 321 9.19 10.40 25.45
CA ARG A 321 9.58 11.78 25.72
C ARG A 321 10.08 12.41 24.42
N ILE A 322 9.40 13.45 23.94
CA ILE A 322 9.78 14.20 22.73
C ILE A 322 10.36 15.55 23.15
N THR A 323 11.61 15.85 22.78
CA THR A 323 12.27 17.13 23.11
C THR A 323 12.63 17.87 21.82
N ALA A 324 12.15 19.10 21.65
CA ALA A 324 12.48 19.94 20.51
C ALA A 324 13.92 20.46 20.59
N ASP A 325 14.53 20.65 19.43
CA ASP A 325 15.76 21.40 19.30
C ASP A 325 15.45 22.91 19.40
N PRO A 326 16.03 23.65 20.37
CA PRO A 326 15.82 25.09 20.49
C PRO A 326 16.28 25.90 19.25
N ALA A 327 17.24 25.38 18.48
CA ALA A 327 17.76 26.01 17.28
C ALA A 327 16.99 25.61 16.00
N ALA A 328 16.23 24.52 16.06
CA ALA A 328 15.43 24.00 14.95
C ALA A 328 14.10 23.46 15.48
N PRO A 329 13.07 24.32 15.66
CA PRO A 329 11.84 23.98 16.38
C PRO A 329 10.95 22.93 15.68
N ASP A 330 11.31 22.51 14.48
CA ASP A 330 10.69 21.40 13.76
C ASP A 330 11.49 20.09 13.85
N GLU A 331 12.64 20.10 14.52
CA GLU A 331 13.49 18.95 14.80
C GLU A 331 13.40 18.54 16.27
N PHE A 332 13.42 17.24 16.52
CA PHE A 332 13.16 16.65 17.82
C PHE A 332 14.11 15.49 18.10
N THR A 333 14.37 15.24 19.38
CA THR A 333 14.93 14.00 19.89
C THR A 333 13.86 13.21 20.64
N THR A 334 13.98 11.89 20.67
CA THR A 334 13.03 11.01 21.35
C THR A 334 13.73 10.02 22.28
N ALA A 335 13.17 9.86 23.48
CA ALA A 335 13.48 8.76 24.38
C ALA A 335 12.21 7.91 24.55
N ILE A 336 12.30 6.64 24.13
CA ILE A 336 11.15 5.75 23.96
C ILE A 336 11.34 4.55 24.89
N SER A 337 10.30 4.17 25.63
CA SER A 337 10.24 2.92 26.36
C SER A 337 8.85 2.31 26.25
N TYR A 338 8.76 1.06 25.81
CA TYR A 338 7.49 0.32 25.74
C TYR A 338 7.68 -1.15 26.06
N ARG A 339 6.57 -1.82 26.36
CA ARG A 339 6.50 -3.24 26.68
C ARG A 339 5.61 -3.96 25.68
N VAL A 340 6.01 -5.17 25.28
CA VAL A 340 5.12 -6.12 24.61
C VAL A 340 4.15 -6.65 25.65
N ALA A 341 2.86 -6.40 25.47
CA ALA A 341 1.86 -6.55 26.53
C ALA A 341 1.77 -8.00 27.02
N ARG A 342 1.77 -8.97 26.10
CA ARG A 342 1.62 -10.40 26.38
C ARG A 342 2.81 -11.00 27.12
N THR A 343 4.03 -10.57 26.79
CA THR A 343 5.27 -11.18 27.32
C THR A 343 5.92 -10.36 28.43
N GLY A 344 5.63 -9.05 28.51
CA GLY A 344 6.31 -8.10 29.39
C GLY A 344 7.70 -7.68 28.91
N GLU A 345 8.14 -8.15 27.73
CA GLU A 345 9.43 -7.76 27.12
C GLU A 345 9.50 -6.23 27.02
N THR A 346 10.54 -5.63 27.59
CA THR A 346 10.73 -4.18 27.60
C THR A 346 11.71 -3.77 26.53
N ILE A 347 11.31 -2.82 25.69
CA ILE A 347 12.13 -2.25 24.63
C ILE A 347 12.35 -0.77 24.91
N THR A 348 13.62 -0.34 24.82
CA THR A 348 14.01 1.06 24.88
C THR A 348 14.64 1.48 23.56
N ARG A 349 14.35 2.71 23.13
CA ARG A 349 14.88 3.30 21.91
C ARG A 349 15.25 4.76 22.13
N THR A 350 16.27 5.20 21.42
CA THR A 350 16.59 6.63 21.26
C THR A 350 16.42 7.00 19.81
N GLY A 351 15.93 8.20 19.55
CA GLY A 351 15.63 8.62 18.19
C GLY A 351 15.66 10.12 17.99
N ARG A 352 15.37 10.48 16.75
CA ARG A 352 15.21 11.85 16.28
C ARG A 352 14.11 11.94 15.25
N GLY A 353 13.46 13.09 15.16
CA GLY A 353 12.36 13.36 14.24
C GLY A 353 12.43 14.75 13.65
N LEU A 354 11.82 14.91 12.48
CA LEU A 354 11.58 16.18 11.80
C LEU A 354 10.10 16.22 11.40
N VAL A 355 9.46 17.36 11.59
CA VAL A 355 8.06 17.57 11.17
C VAL A 355 8.01 18.44 9.91
N TYR A 356 7.55 17.86 8.81
CA TYR A 356 7.26 18.59 7.57
C TYR A 356 5.83 19.11 7.56
N THR A 357 5.65 20.27 6.92
CA THR A 357 4.33 20.90 6.69
C THR A 357 3.55 21.14 8.00
N GLY A 358 4.23 21.16 9.15
CA GLY A 358 3.62 21.31 10.48
C GLY A 358 2.90 20.09 11.05
N PHE A 359 2.87 18.94 10.34
CA PHE A 359 2.17 17.74 10.83
C PHE A 359 2.75 16.39 10.38
N GLN A 360 3.59 16.33 9.34
CA GLN A 360 4.13 15.07 8.82
C GLN A 360 5.44 14.72 9.53
N TRP A 361 5.36 13.92 10.59
CA TRP A 361 6.52 13.44 11.33
C TRP A 361 7.30 12.39 10.52
N ARG A 362 8.61 12.61 10.38
CA ARG A 362 9.57 11.64 9.86
C ARG A 362 10.70 11.48 10.86
N GLY A 363 10.80 10.30 11.44
CA GLY A 363 11.77 9.99 12.46
C GLY A 363 12.58 8.74 12.18
N ARG A 364 13.56 8.52 13.04
CA ARG A 364 14.33 7.30 13.11
C ARG A 364 14.75 7.05 14.55
N SER A 365 14.65 5.81 14.99
CA SER A 365 15.11 5.38 16.31
C SER A 365 15.85 4.05 16.26
N THR A 366 16.70 3.81 17.26
CA THR A 366 17.50 2.59 17.45
C THR A 366 17.44 2.13 18.91
N THR A 367 17.54 0.81 19.14
CA THR A 367 17.81 0.25 20.46
C THR A 367 19.32 0.29 20.76
N ALA A 368 19.71 -0.18 21.94
CA ALA A 368 21.12 -0.37 22.31
C ALA A 368 21.86 -1.37 21.39
N ALA A 369 21.14 -2.17 20.59
CA ALA A 369 21.74 -3.08 19.59
C ALA A 369 22.26 -2.33 18.35
N GLY A 370 22.13 -1.00 18.27
CA GLY A 370 22.74 -0.19 17.22
C GLY A 370 21.96 -0.18 15.91
N ALA A 371 22.67 -0.01 14.80
CA ALA A 371 22.10 0.32 13.49
C ALA A 371 21.15 -0.75 12.93
N ASP A 372 21.38 -2.03 13.24
CA ASP A 372 20.54 -3.14 12.76
C ASP A 372 19.14 -3.14 13.37
N SER A 373 18.98 -2.49 14.53
CA SER A 373 17.68 -2.29 15.17
C SER A 373 16.93 -1.06 14.66
N ALA A 374 17.49 -0.33 13.70
CA ALA A 374 16.97 0.95 13.27
C ALA A 374 15.57 0.82 12.64
N MET A 375 14.65 1.64 13.15
CA MET A 375 13.32 1.81 12.58
C MET A 375 13.17 3.22 12.05
N ARG A 376 12.54 3.35 10.90
CA ARG A 376 12.01 4.61 10.36
C ARG A 376 10.62 4.83 10.93
N GLU A 377 10.29 6.07 11.22
CA GLU A 377 9.03 6.46 11.82
C GLU A 377 8.32 7.39 10.84
N VAL A 378 7.15 6.96 10.37
CA VAL A 378 6.31 7.76 9.47
C VAL A 378 4.98 7.95 10.16
N MET A 379 4.73 9.16 10.64
CA MET A 379 3.56 9.47 11.45
C MET A 379 2.98 10.84 11.08
N PHE A 380 1.76 11.08 11.54
CA PHE A 380 0.99 12.29 11.35
C PHE A 380 0.59 12.84 12.72
N VAL A 381 0.89 14.10 12.95
CA VAL A 381 0.48 14.88 14.11
C VAL A 381 -0.91 15.45 13.85
N ASP A 382 -1.80 15.41 14.83
CA ASP A 382 -3.10 16.07 14.74
C ASP A 382 -2.99 17.61 14.85
N ARG A 383 -4.10 18.29 14.59
CA ARG A 383 -4.16 19.76 14.48
C ARG A 383 -3.93 20.48 15.81
N ASP A 384 -4.28 19.84 16.92
CA ASP A 384 -4.18 20.34 18.30
C ASP A 384 -2.95 19.81 19.05
N TRP A 385 -2.11 19.02 18.38
CA TRP A 385 -0.87 18.45 18.93
C TRP A 385 -1.11 17.61 20.18
N ARG A 386 -2.20 16.85 20.19
CA ARG A 386 -2.59 15.93 21.26
C ARG A 386 -2.37 14.48 20.88
N GLN A 387 -2.30 14.16 19.58
CA GLN A 387 -2.11 12.82 19.06
C GLN A 387 -1.10 12.78 17.91
N ILE A 388 -0.32 11.70 17.86
CA ILE A 388 0.55 11.37 16.74
C ILE A 388 0.27 9.92 16.36
N GLU A 389 -0.11 9.65 15.13
CA GLU A 389 -0.43 8.30 14.66
C GLU A 389 0.32 7.94 13.37
N GLY A 390 0.71 6.68 13.23
CA GLY A 390 1.31 6.16 12.01
C GLY A 390 2.02 4.84 12.23
N ARG A 391 3.15 4.65 11.56
CA ARG A 391 3.88 3.38 11.54
C ARG A 391 5.38 3.54 11.72
N TRP A 392 5.97 2.62 12.47
CA TRP A 392 7.41 2.42 12.52
C TRP A 392 7.78 1.14 11.78
N PHE A 393 8.85 1.15 11.00
CA PHE A 393 9.27 -0.01 10.22
C PHE A 393 10.77 -0.08 9.98
N MET A 394 11.31 -1.27 9.79
CA MET A 394 12.73 -1.45 9.50
C MET A 394 13.06 -0.96 8.09
N GLY A 395 14.24 -0.36 7.92
CA GLY A 395 14.56 0.33 6.67
C GLY A 395 14.57 -0.57 5.43
N GLY A 396 15.35 -1.67 5.45
CA GLY A 396 15.45 -2.60 4.32
C GLY A 396 14.26 -3.57 4.20
N TYR A 397 13.49 -3.73 5.28
CA TYR A 397 12.41 -4.69 5.46
C TYR A 397 11.19 -3.95 6.00
N ASP A 398 10.55 -3.14 5.16
CA ASP A 398 9.46 -2.27 5.54
C ASP A 398 8.18 -3.04 5.88
N GLU A 399 8.08 -4.32 5.53
CA GLU A 399 7.06 -5.25 6.02
C GLU A 399 7.19 -5.55 7.52
N VAL A 400 8.38 -5.36 8.12
CA VAL A 400 8.62 -5.56 9.55
C VAL A 400 8.50 -4.24 10.28
N GLY A 401 7.51 -4.13 11.17
CA GLY A 401 7.23 -2.89 11.87
C GLY A 401 6.05 -3.01 12.81
N LEU A 402 5.69 -1.86 13.38
CA LEU A 402 4.62 -1.71 14.34
C LEU A 402 3.80 -0.46 14.05
N ASP A 403 2.49 -0.60 14.27
CA ASP A 403 1.57 0.53 14.28
C ASP A 403 1.68 1.27 15.60
N VAL A 404 1.69 2.60 15.55
CA VAL A 404 1.95 3.44 16.72
C VAL A 404 0.95 4.58 16.79
N ARG A 405 0.41 4.76 17.99
CA ARG A 405 -0.35 5.93 18.40
C ARG A 405 0.23 6.49 19.68
N LEU A 406 0.56 7.77 19.64
CA LEU A 406 1.01 8.55 20.77
C LEU A 406 -0.11 9.50 21.20
N GLU A 407 -0.36 9.59 22.51
CA GLU A 407 -1.27 10.58 23.07
C GLU A 407 -0.53 11.40 24.13
N ARG A 408 -0.67 12.72 24.07
CA ARG A 408 0.00 13.61 25.02
C ARG A 408 -0.56 13.36 26.43
N ILE A 409 0.34 13.29 27.40
CA ILE A 409 -0.03 13.07 28.80
C ILE A 409 0.74 14.01 29.73
N HIS A 410 0.11 14.42 30.82
CA HIS A 410 0.74 15.14 31.91
C HIS A 410 0.75 14.27 33.17
N THR A 411 -0.07 14.64 34.16
CA THR A 411 -0.13 14.02 35.48
C THR A 411 -1.38 13.16 35.66
N GLU A 412 -2.31 13.20 34.70
CA GLU A 412 -3.54 12.41 34.76
C GLU A 412 -3.25 10.92 34.63
N THR A 413 -4.03 10.10 35.34
CA THR A 413 -4.00 8.63 35.16
C THR A 413 -4.58 8.28 33.79
N ARG A 414 -3.91 7.37 33.09
CA ARG A 414 -4.36 6.85 31.79
C ARG A 414 -4.27 5.33 31.76
N VAL A 415 -5.31 4.69 31.24
CA VAL A 415 -5.29 3.26 30.91
C VAL A 415 -5.05 3.10 29.41
N LEU A 416 -4.02 2.32 29.04
CA LEU A 416 -3.65 2.09 27.66
C LEU A 416 -4.24 0.78 27.13
N GLY A 417 -4.23 -0.27 27.96
CA GLY A 417 -4.81 -1.58 27.65
C GLY A 417 -4.33 -2.66 28.62
N THR A 418 -4.38 -3.91 28.20
CA THR A 418 -4.10 -5.09 29.04
C THR A 418 -3.13 -6.07 28.36
N ASP A 419 -2.54 -7.02 29.12
CA ASP A 419 -1.70 -8.09 28.55
C ASP A 419 -2.48 -9.08 27.69
N ARG A 420 -3.75 -9.24 27.98
CA ARG A 420 -4.68 -10.13 27.27
C ARG A 420 -6.01 -9.44 27.03
N THR A 421 -6.66 -9.85 25.96
CA THR A 421 -7.95 -9.31 25.49
C THR A 421 -9.14 -10.12 25.97
N ALA A 422 -8.93 -11.25 26.64
CA ALA A 422 -10.02 -12.12 27.06
C ALA A 422 -9.77 -12.77 28.42
N LEU A 423 -10.86 -12.98 29.18
CA LEU A 423 -10.90 -13.65 30.48
C LEU A 423 -11.92 -14.78 30.44
N LYS A 424 -11.55 -15.94 30.96
CA LYS A 424 -12.38 -17.14 30.91
C LYS A 424 -13.49 -17.05 31.96
N GLN A 425 -14.74 -17.29 31.57
CA GLN A 425 -15.88 -17.41 32.46
C GLN A 425 -15.66 -18.53 33.48
N GLY A 426 -16.03 -18.30 34.74
CA GLY A 426 -15.86 -19.27 35.83
C GLY A 426 -14.43 -19.45 36.33
N GLY A 427 -13.44 -18.71 35.79
CA GLY A 427 -12.06 -18.77 36.25
C GLY A 427 -11.82 -17.87 37.47
N ALA A 428 -11.17 -18.41 38.50
CA ALA A 428 -10.76 -17.68 39.70
C ALA A 428 -9.26 -17.31 39.66
N GLY A 429 -8.92 -16.15 40.23
CA GLY A 429 -7.54 -15.68 40.41
C GLY A 429 -6.79 -15.43 39.10
N GLN A 430 -7.50 -15.14 38.01
CA GLN A 430 -6.88 -14.88 36.71
C GLN A 430 -6.08 -13.57 36.79
N GLU A 431 -4.76 -13.64 36.64
CA GLU A 431 -3.92 -12.45 36.62
C GLU A 431 -4.14 -11.66 35.32
N LEU A 432 -4.49 -10.38 35.47
CA LEU A 432 -4.64 -9.41 34.41
C LEU A 432 -3.64 -8.27 34.64
N LYS A 433 -2.75 -8.04 33.68
CA LYS A 433 -1.87 -6.87 33.71
C LYS A 433 -2.55 -5.73 32.98
N ILE A 434 -2.69 -4.61 33.66
CA ILE A 434 -3.25 -3.37 33.15
C ILE A 434 -2.10 -2.41 32.91
N TYR A 435 -1.90 -2.05 31.65
CA TYR A 435 -0.89 -1.10 31.21
C TYR A 435 -1.48 0.31 31.18
N GLY A 436 -0.74 1.27 31.73
CA GLY A 436 -1.19 2.63 31.88
C GLY A 436 -0.05 3.62 31.98
N ALA A 437 -0.39 4.83 32.38
CA ALA A 437 0.55 5.85 32.80
C ALA A 437 -0.04 6.61 33.99
N ASN A 438 0.83 7.00 34.92
CA ASN A 438 0.46 7.63 36.19
C ASN A 438 -0.59 6.82 36.98
N LEU A 439 -0.43 5.48 37.02
CA LEU A 439 -1.26 4.63 37.87
C LEU A 439 -0.98 4.94 39.36
N PRO A 440 -2.01 5.14 40.20
CA PRO A 440 -1.81 5.51 41.61
C PRO A 440 -1.09 4.42 42.40
N ALA A 441 -0.02 4.75 43.13
CA ALA A 441 0.72 3.75 43.93
C ALA A 441 -0.14 3.05 45.00
N GLY A 442 -1.18 3.72 45.49
CA GLY A 442 -2.15 3.21 46.47
C GLY A 442 -3.40 2.58 45.86
N LEU A 443 -3.37 2.12 44.60
CA LEU A 443 -4.53 1.52 43.93
C LEU A 443 -5.04 0.31 44.71
N ARG A 444 -6.34 0.28 45.00
CA ARG A 444 -7.02 -0.81 45.71
C ARG A 444 -7.90 -1.58 44.74
N PRO A 445 -8.31 -2.82 45.08
CA PRO A 445 -9.22 -3.59 44.24
C PRO A 445 -10.51 -2.84 43.86
N ALA A 446 -11.09 -2.07 44.79
CA ALA A 446 -12.30 -1.29 44.56
C ALA A 446 -12.12 -0.10 43.59
N ASP A 447 -10.87 0.28 43.28
CA ASP A 447 -10.56 1.35 42.33
C ASP A 447 -10.46 0.81 40.88
N ILE A 448 -10.61 -0.51 40.70
CA ILE A 448 -10.64 -1.19 39.40
C ILE A 448 -12.03 -1.83 39.20
N ASP A 449 -12.69 -1.50 38.10
CA ASP A 449 -13.98 -2.06 37.72
C ASP A 449 -13.95 -2.61 36.30
N LEU A 450 -14.39 -3.86 36.14
CA LEU A 450 -14.53 -4.59 34.87
C LEU A 450 -16.00 -4.93 34.55
N GLY A 451 -16.93 -4.35 35.30
CA GLY A 451 -18.36 -4.55 35.18
C GLY A 451 -18.90 -5.81 35.86
N PRO A 452 -20.21 -6.04 35.75
CA PRO A 452 -20.90 -7.12 36.44
C PRO A 452 -20.34 -8.52 36.13
N GLY A 453 -20.23 -9.33 37.18
CA GLY A 453 -19.75 -10.71 37.11
C GLY A 453 -18.22 -10.86 37.15
N LEU A 454 -17.47 -9.77 37.23
CA LEU A 454 -16.02 -9.78 37.43
C LEU A 454 -15.69 -9.10 38.75
N THR A 455 -14.85 -9.74 39.57
CA THR A 455 -14.42 -9.22 40.87
C THR A 455 -12.91 -9.13 40.89
N ILE A 456 -12.38 -7.98 41.30
CA ILE A 456 -10.96 -7.82 41.58
C ILE A 456 -10.71 -8.28 43.00
N SER A 457 -10.06 -9.43 43.19
CA SER A 457 -9.85 -9.98 44.53
C SER A 457 -8.61 -9.43 45.21
N ARG A 458 -7.56 -9.10 44.44
CA ARG A 458 -6.36 -8.43 44.96
C ARG A 458 -5.59 -7.68 43.88
N ILE A 459 -4.82 -6.69 44.30
CA ILE A 459 -3.73 -6.11 43.50
C ILE A 459 -2.47 -6.91 43.83
N VAL A 460 -1.91 -7.59 42.83
CA VAL A 460 -0.71 -8.42 42.94
C VAL A 460 0.55 -7.54 42.96
N SER A 461 0.61 -6.54 42.09
CA SER A 461 1.71 -5.58 42.02
C SER A 461 1.26 -4.30 41.35
N ILE A 462 1.96 -3.19 41.63
CA ILE A 462 1.70 -1.91 40.96
C ILE A 462 2.97 -1.08 40.80
N THR A 463 3.10 -0.51 39.62
CA THR A 463 4.02 0.56 39.24
C THR A 463 3.22 1.67 38.54
N PRO A 464 3.81 2.86 38.30
CA PRO A 464 3.12 3.91 37.57
C PRO A 464 2.71 3.54 36.12
N ASP A 465 3.36 2.54 35.53
CA ASP A 465 3.11 2.06 34.15
C ASP A 465 2.33 0.74 34.06
N VAL A 466 2.31 -0.09 35.11
CA VAL A 466 1.64 -1.40 35.11
C VAL A 466 1.03 -1.75 36.47
N ALA A 467 -0.22 -2.18 36.49
CA ALA A 467 -0.84 -2.82 37.65
C ALA A 467 -1.19 -4.28 37.30
N THR A 468 -0.82 -5.24 38.15
CA THR A 468 -1.26 -6.64 38.02
C THR A 468 -2.37 -6.90 39.02
N ALA A 469 -3.54 -7.29 38.56
CA ALA A 469 -4.71 -7.59 39.38
C ALA A 469 -5.10 -9.07 39.24
N ALA A 470 -5.54 -9.68 40.34
CA ALA A 470 -6.18 -10.99 40.29
C ALA A 470 -7.69 -10.79 40.09
N VAL A 471 -8.23 -11.41 39.04
CA VAL A 471 -9.63 -11.28 38.64
C VAL A 471 -10.34 -12.61 38.78
N ASP A 472 -11.44 -12.60 39.53
CA ASP A 472 -12.39 -13.69 39.59
C ASP A 472 -13.54 -13.40 38.63
N VAL A 473 -13.81 -14.34 37.72
CA VAL A 473 -14.91 -14.23 36.75
C VAL A 473 -15.98 -15.24 37.13
N ALA A 474 -17.18 -14.76 37.47
CA ALA A 474 -18.30 -15.62 37.85
C ALA A 474 -18.65 -16.61 36.73
N ALA A 475 -19.06 -17.82 37.10
CA ALA A 475 -19.54 -18.83 36.15
C ALA A 475 -20.79 -18.39 35.38
N THR A 476 -21.52 -17.40 35.90
CA THR A 476 -22.73 -16.81 35.31
C THR A 476 -22.48 -15.45 34.66
N ALA A 477 -21.23 -14.98 34.59
CA ALA A 477 -20.90 -13.70 33.98
C ALA A 477 -21.27 -13.70 32.49
N SER A 478 -22.04 -12.72 32.02
CA SER A 478 -22.46 -12.66 30.62
C SER A 478 -21.26 -12.62 29.67
N LEU A 479 -21.32 -13.30 28.53
CA LEU A 479 -20.25 -13.24 27.54
C LEU A 479 -20.19 -11.85 26.88
N GLY A 480 -19.03 -11.47 26.37
CA GLY A 480 -18.85 -10.23 25.61
C GLY A 480 -17.86 -9.24 26.22
N ALA A 481 -17.70 -8.11 25.53
CA ALA A 481 -16.75 -7.07 25.89
C ALA A 481 -17.07 -6.43 27.25
N ARG A 482 -16.03 -5.97 27.94
CA ARG A 482 -16.06 -5.24 29.19
C ARG A 482 -15.20 -4.00 29.09
N ASP A 483 -15.76 -2.90 29.58
CA ASP A 483 -15.00 -1.68 29.80
C ASP A 483 -14.18 -1.84 31.07
N LEU A 484 -12.99 -1.26 31.09
CA LEU A 484 -12.11 -1.22 32.24
C LEU A 484 -12.07 0.20 32.80
N PHE A 485 -12.39 0.35 34.07
CA PHE A 485 -12.18 1.59 34.82
C PHE A 485 -11.07 1.39 35.84
N VAL A 486 -10.17 2.36 35.94
CA VAL A 486 -9.08 2.39 36.92
C VAL A 486 -8.93 3.80 37.44
N ALA A 487 -9.25 4.03 38.71
CA ALA A 487 -9.09 5.32 39.38
C ALA A 487 -9.61 6.53 38.57
N GLY A 488 -10.79 6.39 37.97
CA GLY A 488 -11.45 7.43 37.16
C GLY A 488 -11.01 7.50 35.68
N ALA A 489 -9.95 6.80 35.29
CA ALA A 489 -9.62 6.57 33.88
C ALA A 489 -10.41 5.38 33.34
N SER A 490 -10.76 5.40 32.05
CA SER A 490 -11.49 4.30 31.41
C SER A 490 -10.86 3.86 30.10
N LYS A 491 -11.02 2.57 29.80
CA LYS A 491 -10.70 1.95 28.52
C LYS A 491 -11.91 1.13 28.07
N PRO A 492 -12.67 1.60 27.07
CA PRO A 492 -13.77 0.83 26.53
C PRO A 492 -13.29 -0.47 25.89
N LYS A 493 -14.09 -1.54 26.00
CA LYS A 493 -13.85 -2.86 25.41
C LYS A 493 -12.43 -3.39 25.68
N ALA A 494 -11.94 -3.22 26.91
CA ALA A 494 -10.58 -3.60 27.29
C ALA A 494 -10.36 -5.11 27.31
N VAL A 495 -11.37 -5.87 27.76
CA VAL A 495 -11.33 -7.34 27.80
C VAL A 495 -12.67 -7.93 27.37
N VAL A 496 -12.68 -9.20 26.99
CA VAL A 496 -13.86 -9.98 26.61
C VAL A 496 -14.03 -11.15 27.57
N VAL A 497 -15.22 -11.33 28.13
CA VAL A 497 -15.57 -12.55 28.85
C VAL A 497 -16.02 -13.60 27.84
N PHE A 498 -15.43 -14.80 27.92
CA PHE A 498 -15.73 -15.91 27.02
C PHE A 498 -15.77 -17.24 27.78
N ASP A 499 -16.53 -18.21 27.26
CA ASP A 499 -16.64 -19.57 27.81
C ASP A 499 -15.89 -20.60 26.97
N ARG A 500 -15.59 -20.35 25.70
CA ARG A 500 -14.80 -21.22 24.80
C ARG A 500 -14.25 -20.48 23.58
N VAL A 501 -13.32 -21.13 22.89
CA VAL A 501 -12.81 -20.68 21.59
C VAL A 501 -13.48 -21.56 20.53
N ASP A 502 -14.28 -20.96 19.66
CA ASP A 502 -14.99 -21.69 18.60
C ASP A 502 -14.14 -21.78 17.32
N ALA A 503 -13.37 -20.75 17.02
CA ALA A 503 -12.55 -20.68 15.82
C ALA A 503 -11.26 -19.87 16.04
N ILE A 504 -10.33 -20.03 15.11
CA ILE A 504 -9.23 -19.09 14.90
C ILE A 504 -9.29 -18.55 13.47
N LYS A 505 -8.76 -17.34 13.26
CA LYS A 505 -8.53 -16.75 11.94
C LYS A 505 -7.05 -16.39 11.82
N VAL A 506 -6.46 -16.64 10.66
CA VAL A 506 -5.08 -16.22 10.38
C VAL A 506 -5.11 -14.84 9.76
N LYS A 507 -4.30 -13.92 10.28
CA LYS A 507 -4.09 -12.59 9.70
C LYS A 507 -2.64 -12.44 9.23
N PRO A 508 -2.40 -11.74 8.10
CA PRO A 508 -3.41 -11.20 7.17
C PRO A 508 -4.17 -12.31 6.41
N ASP A 509 -5.32 -11.97 5.82
CA ASP A 509 -6.21 -12.91 5.11
C ASP A 509 -5.58 -13.48 3.82
N TRP A 510 -4.56 -12.80 3.33
CA TRP A 510 -3.57 -13.31 2.39
C TRP A 510 -2.28 -12.49 2.56
N ALA A 511 -1.13 -13.01 2.11
CA ALA A 511 0.13 -12.29 2.14
C ALA A 511 0.96 -12.52 0.86
N MET A 512 1.92 -11.62 0.63
CA MET A 512 2.97 -11.77 -0.36
C MET A 512 4.34 -11.75 0.30
N ALA A 513 5.20 -12.69 -0.08
CA ALA A 513 6.63 -12.68 0.21
C ALA A 513 7.42 -12.66 -1.11
N ARG A 514 8.69 -12.23 -1.07
CA ARG A 514 9.54 -12.17 -2.25
C ARG A 514 10.89 -12.82 -1.98
N VAL A 515 11.28 -13.72 -2.88
CA VAL A 515 12.64 -14.30 -2.85
C VAL A 515 13.70 -13.21 -2.96
N GLY A 516 14.87 -13.49 -2.41
CA GLY A 516 15.97 -12.54 -2.31
C GLY A 516 17.15 -13.12 -1.53
N GLY A 517 18.19 -12.34 -1.33
CA GLY A 517 19.39 -12.70 -0.57
C GLY A 517 20.61 -13.01 -1.44
N ALA A 518 20.47 -13.08 -2.77
CA ALA A 518 21.59 -13.05 -3.70
C ALA A 518 21.80 -11.65 -4.27
N THR A 519 20.81 -11.13 -5.03
CA THR A 519 20.93 -9.81 -5.67
C THR A 519 20.06 -8.74 -5.02
N PHE A 520 18.86 -9.14 -4.58
CA PHE A 520 17.85 -8.25 -4.00
C PHE A 520 17.57 -8.65 -2.55
N PRO A 521 17.16 -7.74 -1.66
CA PRO A 521 16.72 -8.13 -0.32
C PRO A 521 15.47 -9.01 -0.41
N LYS A 522 15.36 -9.96 0.54
CA LYS A 522 14.12 -10.73 0.76
C LYS A 522 13.00 -9.80 1.20
N MET A 523 11.76 -10.17 0.89
CA MET A 523 10.56 -9.61 1.52
C MET A 523 9.86 -10.71 2.30
N LEU A 524 9.73 -10.51 3.61
CA LEU A 524 9.20 -11.48 4.55
C LEU A 524 7.67 -11.42 4.62
N ALA A 525 7.07 -12.38 5.32
CA ALA A 525 5.66 -12.28 5.73
C ALA A 525 5.54 -12.70 7.20
N GLN A 526 4.74 -11.97 7.96
CA GLN A 526 4.45 -12.26 9.35
C GLN A 526 2.96 -12.61 9.48
N PHE A 527 2.68 -13.71 10.16
CA PHE A 527 1.31 -14.17 10.39
C PHE A 527 0.97 -14.17 11.88
N GLU A 528 -0.31 -14.02 12.17
CA GLU A 528 -0.87 -14.02 13.51
C GLU A 528 -2.14 -14.88 13.54
N ALA A 529 -2.35 -15.60 14.64
CA ALA A 529 -3.57 -16.39 14.86
C ALA A 529 -4.45 -15.69 15.90
N TRP A 530 -5.67 -15.38 15.50
CA TRP A 530 -6.65 -14.66 16.31
C TRP A 530 -7.80 -15.58 16.66
N ALA A 531 -8.10 -15.72 17.95
CA ALA A 531 -9.20 -16.56 18.45
C ALA A 531 -10.53 -15.81 18.48
N PHE A 532 -11.61 -16.55 18.20
CA PHE A 532 -12.98 -16.02 18.17
C PHE A 532 -13.94 -16.96 18.92
N HIS A 533 -14.98 -16.35 19.49
CA HIS A 533 -16.21 -17.02 19.93
C HIS A 533 -17.35 -16.59 19.00
N ASN A 534 -18.23 -17.51 18.61
CA ASN A 534 -19.29 -17.31 17.62
C ASN A 534 -20.50 -16.51 18.14
N GLY A 535 -20.27 -15.58 19.06
CA GLY A 535 -21.33 -14.75 19.63
C GLY A 535 -22.50 -15.51 20.29
N ALA A 536 -23.61 -14.81 20.43
CA ALA A 536 -24.84 -15.34 21.01
C ALA A 536 -25.65 -16.18 20.00
N ASP A 537 -25.50 -15.92 18.70
CA ASP A 537 -26.20 -16.67 17.65
C ASP A 537 -25.56 -18.03 17.34
N GLY A 538 -24.32 -18.25 17.82
CA GLY A 538 -23.57 -19.50 17.68
C GLY A 538 -23.02 -19.75 16.27
N ARG A 539 -23.11 -18.76 15.37
CA ARG A 539 -22.69 -18.87 13.97
C ARG A 539 -21.35 -18.14 13.78
N PRO A 540 -20.40 -18.73 13.03
CA PRO A 540 -19.15 -18.03 12.72
C PRO A 540 -19.39 -16.91 11.70
N ASP A 541 -18.51 -15.91 11.72
CA ASP A 541 -18.44 -14.84 10.72
C ASP A 541 -19.66 -13.90 10.71
N THR A 542 -20.28 -13.73 11.88
CA THR A 542 -21.40 -12.80 12.10
C THR A 542 -20.96 -11.57 12.89
N ALA A 543 -21.85 -10.59 13.01
CA ALA A 543 -21.53 -9.31 13.66
C ALA A 543 -21.39 -9.41 15.19
N ASP A 544 -21.88 -10.49 15.81
CA ASP A 544 -21.79 -10.74 17.25
C ASP A 544 -20.60 -11.65 17.63
N ASP A 545 -19.78 -12.08 16.66
CA ASP A 545 -18.50 -12.72 16.90
C ASP A 545 -17.65 -11.90 17.89
N LEU A 546 -17.16 -12.58 18.92
CA LEU A 546 -16.30 -11.96 19.93
C LEU A 546 -14.84 -12.26 19.59
N ASN A 547 -14.06 -11.22 19.32
CA ASN A 547 -12.62 -11.33 19.16
C ASN A 547 -11.95 -11.56 20.53
N LEU A 548 -11.34 -12.72 20.71
CA LEU A 548 -10.67 -13.13 21.94
C LEU A 548 -9.18 -12.74 21.94
N GLY A 549 -8.66 -12.27 20.80
CA GLY A 549 -7.29 -11.80 20.59
C GLY A 549 -6.30 -12.85 20.12
N LEU A 550 -5.02 -12.52 20.20
CA LEU A 550 -3.93 -13.39 19.77
C LEU A 550 -3.82 -14.65 20.61
N VAL A 551 -3.57 -15.76 19.93
CA VAL A 551 -3.24 -17.05 20.54
C VAL A 551 -1.93 -17.59 20.00
N ASP A 552 -1.23 -18.35 20.84
CA ASP A 552 0.01 -19.01 20.44
C ASP A 552 -0.32 -20.30 19.67
N ALA A 553 -0.38 -20.16 18.35
CA ALA A 553 -0.63 -21.27 17.44
C ALA A 553 0.66 -21.98 17.02
N ALA A 554 0.55 -23.26 16.69
CA ALA A 554 1.57 -23.98 15.96
C ALA A 554 1.42 -23.71 14.46
N TRP A 555 2.52 -23.33 13.81
CA TRP A 555 2.55 -22.91 12.41
C TRP A 555 3.12 -23.99 11.49
N SER A 556 2.51 -24.15 10.32
CA SER A 556 2.98 -25.07 9.27
C SER A 556 2.59 -24.57 7.88
N MET A 557 3.15 -25.16 6.84
CA MET A 557 2.77 -24.90 5.45
C MET A 557 2.13 -26.14 4.82
N GLU A 558 1.18 -25.92 3.91
CA GLU A 558 0.58 -26.94 3.05
C GLU A 558 0.65 -26.49 1.58
N GLU A 559 0.67 -27.47 0.67
CA GLU A 559 0.67 -27.20 -0.77
C GLU A 559 -0.60 -26.47 -1.21
N TYR A 560 -0.43 -25.41 -2.01
CA TYR A 560 -1.52 -24.87 -2.80
C TYR A 560 -1.49 -25.55 -4.17
N ALA A 561 -2.48 -26.40 -4.45
CA ALA A 561 -2.53 -27.19 -5.67
C ALA A 561 -2.93 -26.35 -6.91
N ALA A 562 -2.12 -25.34 -7.27
CA ALA A 562 -2.26 -24.59 -8.52
C ALA A 562 -1.73 -25.37 -9.73
N THR A 563 -0.57 -26.01 -9.56
CA THR A 563 0.15 -26.70 -10.64
C THR A 563 0.56 -28.09 -10.20
N TYR A 564 0.30 -29.10 -11.05
CA TYR A 564 0.65 -30.48 -10.74
C TYR A 564 2.18 -30.67 -10.66
N GLY A 565 2.66 -31.15 -9.51
CA GLY A 565 4.06 -31.51 -9.29
C GLY A 565 5.03 -30.32 -9.19
N ASP A 566 4.56 -29.13 -8.79
CA ASP A 566 5.44 -27.98 -8.52
C ASP A 566 6.11 -28.06 -7.13
N ASP A 567 5.53 -28.84 -6.20
CA ASP A 567 5.97 -29.10 -4.82
C ASP A 567 6.49 -27.83 -4.12
N ASP A 568 5.68 -26.76 -4.14
CA ASP A 568 6.12 -25.41 -3.79
C ASP A 568 6.67 -25.34 -2.36
N ILE A 569 6.09 -26.09 -1.40
CA ILE A 569 6.53 -26.04 0.01
C ILE A 569 8.00 -26.43 0.19
N LYS A 570 8.57 -27.23 -0.72
CA LYS A 570 9.97 -27.67 -0.67
C LYS A 570 10.94 -26.58 -1.12
N HIS A 571 10.44 -25.56 -1.81
CA HIS A 571 11.25 -24.60 -2.55
C HIS A 571 11.09 -23.17 -2.08
N VAL A 572 9.87 -22.75 -1.71
CA VAL A 572 9.54 -21.32 -1.51
C VAL A 572 10.22 -20.67 -0.31
N GLY A 573 10.52 -21.43 0.75
CA GLY A 573 11.13 -20.88 1.96
C GLY A 573 10.83 -21.70 3.22
N THR A 574 10.98 -21.05 4.38
CA THR A 574 10.71 -21.65 5.69
C THR A 574 9.70 -20.80 6.47
N LEU A 575 8.81 -21.48 7.19
CA LEU A 575 7.89 -20.86 8.15
C LEU A 575 8.34 -21.25 9.55
N ASP A 576 8.58 -20.26 10.39
CA ASP A 576 8.91 -20.49 11.80
C ASP A 576 7.69 -21.07 12.52
N ALA A 577 7.85 -22.26 13.10
CA ALA A 577 6.75 -23.05 13.66
C ALA A 577 6.11 -22.43 14.91
N VAL A 578 6.76 -21.44 15.54
CA VAL A 578 6.34 -20.82 16.80
C VAL A 578 5.83 -19.40 16.56
N THR A 579 6.58 -18.60 15.81
CA THR A 579 6.32 -17.18 15.60
C THR A 579 5.42 -16.90 14.40
N GLY A 580 5.26 -17.86 13.48
CA GLY A 580 4.50 -17.64 12.24
C GLY A 580 5.20 -16.70 11.27
N ARG A 581 6.52 -16.50 11.40
CA ARG A 581 7.31 -15.70 10.46
C ARG A 581 7.76 -16.54 9.27
N PHE A 582 7.37 -16.15 8.07
CA PHE A 582 7.83 -16.75 6.83
C PHE A 582 9.08 -16.04 6.30
N THR A 583 10.10 -16.83 5.97
CA THR A 583 11.34 -16.37 5.32
C THR A 583 11.47 -17.04 3.95
N PRO A 584 11.38 -16.28 2.84
CA PRO A 584 11.50 -16.86 1.51
C PRO A 584 12.94 -17.34 1.25
N ASN A 585 13.07 -18.22 0.27
CA ASN A 585 14.36 -18.74 -0.17
C ASN A 585 15.13 -17.72 -1.05
N VAL A 586 16.34 -18.11 -1.49
CA VAL A 586 17.20 -17.30 -2.35
C VAL A 586 16.57 -17.02 -3.73
N ASP A 587 16.83 -15.84 -4.29
CA ASP A 587 16.43 -15.49 -5.65
C ASP A 587 17.28 -16.17 -6.74
N GLY A 588 16.73 -16.26 -7.94
CA GLY A 588 17.37 -16.82 -9.13
C GLY A 588 16.88 -18.23 -9.51
N PRO A 589 17.28 -18.73 -10.70
CA PRO A 589 16.91 -20.05 -11.19
C PRO A 589 17.36 -21.17 -10.24
N ASN A 590 16.47 -22.11 -9.89
CA ASN A 590 16.79 -23.26 -9.08
C ASN A 590 16.88 -24.54 -9.94
N PRO A 591 18.07 -25.11 -10.19
CA PRO A 591 18.25 -26.30 -11.01
C PRO A 591 17.52 -27.56 -10.51
N VAL A 592 17.14 -27.60 -9.23
CA VAL A 592 16.37 -28.71 -8.64
C VAL A 592 14.90 -28.65 -9.05
N ARG A 593 14.39 -27.46 -9.41
CA ARG A 593 13.01 -27.30 -9.87
C ARG A 593 12.87 -27.67 -11.34
N LYS A 594 11.70 -28.17 -11.71
CA LYS A 594 11.35 -28.47 -13.10
C LYS A 594 11.53 -27.22 -13.97
N GLY A 595 12.37 -27.33 -15.00
CA GLY A 595 12.67 -26.22 -15.92
C GLY A 595 13.49 -25.09 -15.30
N SER A 596 14.23 -25.36 -14.22
CA SER A 596 15.06 -24.37 -13.51
C SER A 596 14.29 -23.13 -13.06
N ARG A 597 13.02 -23.31 -12.66
CA ARG A 597 12.16 -22.24 -12.13
C ARG A 597 12.78 -21.61 -10.87
N ASN A 598 12.42 -20.36 -10.58
CA ASN A 598 12.79 -19.69 -9.33
C ASN A 598 12.13 -20.37 -8.11
N ASN A 599 12.58 -20.05 -6.90
CA ASN A 599 11.99 -20.49 -5.63
C ASN A 599 10.66 -19.77 -5.27
N ILE A 600 9.77 -19.63 -6.25
CA ILE A 600 8.48 -18.93 -6.14
C ILE A 600 7.35 -19.95 -6.15
N GLY A 601 6.16 -19.59 -5.67
CA GLY A 601 5.03 -20.49 -5.62
C GLY A 601 3.93 -20.02 -4.70
N ASP A 602 2.86 -20.79 -4.66
CA ASP A 602 1.70 -20.55 -3.81
C ASP A 602 1.67 -21.59 -2.69
N VAL A 603 1.44 -21.16 -1.45
CA VAL A 603 1.31 -22.08 -0.31
C VAL A 603 0.16 -21.65 0.60
N TRP A 604 -0.39 -22.62 1.32
CA TRP A 604 -1.24 -22.34 2.47
C TRP A 604 -0.37 -22.21 3.72
N VAL A 605 -0.49 -21.09 4.43
CA VAL A 605 0.04 -20.96 5.78
C VAL A 605 -1.04 -21.38 6.75
N VAL A 606 -0.71 -22.30 7.65
CA VAL A 606 -1.66 -22.99 8.52
C VAL A 606 -1.32 -22.74 9.97
N ALA A 607 -2.31 -22.26 10.72
CA ALA A 607 -2.25 -22.15 12.18
C ALA A 607 -3.10 -23.26 12.81
N LYS A 608 -2.56 -23.91 13.85
CA LYS A 608 -3.28 -24.86 14.70
C LYS A 608 -3.22 -24.40 16.15
N TYR A 609 -4.36 -24.35 16.82
CA TYR A 609 -4.44 -23.94 18.21
C TYR A 609 -5.23 -24.97 19.02
N THR A 610 -4.62 -25.45 20.12
CA THR A 610 -5.30 -26.34 21.07
C THR A 610 -6.05 -25.48 22.08
N THR A 611 -7.37 -25.62 22.09
CA THR A 611 -8.23 -24.87 23.01
C THR A 611 -8.12 -25.43 24.42
N GLY A 612 -8.36 -24.58 25.42
CA GLY A 612 -8.49 -25.00 26.82
C GLY A 612 -9.81 -25.71 27.15
N ALA A 613 -10.48 -26.31 26.17
CA ALA A 613 -11.70 -27.09 26.39
C ALA A 613 -11.40 -28.43 27.07
N THR A 614 -12.42 -29.05 27.67
CA THR A 614 -12.34 -30.42 28.20
C THR A 614 -13.40 -31.28 27.51
N PRO A 615 -13.03 -32.26 26.66
CA PRO A 615 -11.65 -32.61 26.27
C PRO A 615 -11.01 -31.51 25.39
N ALA A 616 -9.67 -31.48 25.36
CA ALA A 616 -8.93 -30.51 24.55
C ALA A 616 -9.28 -30.69 23.07
N ALA A 617 -9.74 -29.61 22.43
CA ALA A 617 -10.08 -29.59 21.01
C ALA A 617 -9.05 -28.75 20.25
N THR A 618 -8.74 -29.14 19.01
CA THR A 618 -7.84 -28.36 18.15
C THR A 618 -8.64 -27.65 17.08
N VAL A 619 -8.51 -26.32 17.02
CA VAL A 619 -9.03 -25.50 15.93
C VAL A 619 -7.91 -25.17 14.95
N ARG A 620 -8.25 -25.06 13.67
CA ARG A 620 -7.30 -24.85 12.58
C ARG A 620 -7.83 -23.80 11.62
N ALA A 621 -6.95 -22.92 11.16
CA ALA A 621 -7.21 -21.98 10.09
C ALA A 621 -6.03 -21.91 9.13
N ARG A 622 -6.27 -21.38 7.93
CA ARG A 622 -5.24 -21.17 6.93
C ARG A 622 -5.46 -19.87 6.17
N THR A 623 -4.38 -19.33 5.63
CA THR A 623 -4.34 -18.14 4.77
C THR A 623 -3.44 -18.41 3.56
N HIS A 624 -3.71 -17.71 2.47
CA HIS A 624 -2.91 -17.85 1.24
C HIS A 624 -1.63 -17.00 1.34
N LEU A 625 -0.51 -17.59 0.95
CA LEU A 625 0.77 -16.90 0.80
C LEU A 625 1.27 -17.08 -0.63
N LEU A 626 1.41 -15.95 -1.34
CA LEU A 626 2.10 -15.89 -2.62
C LEU A 626 3.58 -15.57 -2.39
N VAL A 627 4.46 -16.48 -2.78
CA VAL A 627 5.91 -16.24 -2.79
C VAL A 627 6.33 -15.95 -4.22
N THR A 628 6.76 -14.72 -4.48
CA THR A 628 7.02 -14.25 -5.85
C THR A 628 8.45 -13.74 -6.04
N VAL A 629 8.74 -13.32 -7.27
CA VAL A 629 10.03 -12.80 -7.69
C VAL A 629 10.45 -11.55 -6.87
N PRO A 630 11.76 -11.24 -6.81
CA PRO A 630 12.23 -10.03 -6.17
C PRO A 630 11.52 -8.77 -6.64
N LEU A 631 11.55 -7.73 -5.80
CA LEU A 631 11.11 -6.41 -6.23
C LEU A 631 12.20 -5.77 -7.10
N TYR A 632 12.24 -6.14 -8.38
CA TYR A 632 13.24 -5.67 -9.34
C TYR A 632 13.23 -4.15 -9.54
N MET A 633 12.04 -3.55 -9.44
CA MET A 633 11.85 -2.10 -9.53
C MET A 633 11.37 -1.57 -8.19
N ARG A 634 12.30 -1.35 -7.26
CA ARG A 634 12.01 -0.66 -6.00
C ARG A 634 12.20 0.85 -6.22
N PHE A 635 11.10 1.55 -6.50
CA PHE A 635 11.07 3.02 -6.53
C PHE A 635 11.09 3.59 -5.10
N ASP A 636 12.11 3.25 -4.31
CA ASP A 636 12.25 3.69 -2.93
C ASP A 636 13.18 4.90 -2.85
N PRO A 637 12.66 6.08 -2.46
CA PRO A 637 13.48 7.26 -2.25
C PRO A 637 14.50 7.12 -1.11
N THR A 638 14.50 6.05 -0.34
CA THR A 638 15.47 5.79 0.74
C THR A 638 16.57 4.81 0.36
N VAL A 639 16.51 4.22 -0.83
CA VAL A 639 17.52 3.28 -1.37
C VAL A 639 18.46 3.97 -2.37
N GLY A 640 18.24 5.25 -2.66
CA GLY A 640 19.14 6.09 -3.45
C GLY A 640 20.40 6.48 -2.68
N GLY A 641 21.45 5.68 -2.84
CA GLY A 641 22.78 5.90 -2.29
C GLY A 641 23.64 4.65 -2.29
N GLN A 642 23.94 4.13 -3.48
CA GLN A 642 25.24 3.51 -3.74
C GLN A 642 26.01 4.42 -4.68
#